data_AF-K2F912-F1
#
_entry.id   AF-K2F912-F1
#
_cell.length_a   1.000
_cell.length_b   1.000
_cell.length_c   1.000
_cell.angle_alpha   90.00
_cell.angle_beta   90.00
_cell.angle_gamma   90.00
#
_symmetry.space_group_name_H-M   'P 1'
#
loop_
_entity.id
_entity.type
_entity.pdbx_description
1 polymer ?
#
loop_
_entity_poly.entity_id
_entity_poly.type
_entity_poly.pdbx_seq_one_letter_code
_entity_poly.pdbx_strand_id
1 'polypeptide(L)'
;MRFIKSIIFIAAILLSTVFFTVHAQAATRTISDAGGNWNSTSSWVEGAVPTSADDVVATATSGNLTINVSTAVRSIDLSSYTGTLTHNAVNLSVGDALGGALNFSGSWTYTTVSIVSWINFVSTSDNGGNGWNVITGGKLFGNTDFNGNGGKWLLLDNFGQRGGTLTNAGLFLTQGTLIASGVNLDIGYLYSSNLNTRALDISNSTIDTRSGNGASAIDFSSGSSSLNFTSTNSTINIHRNLGATLFGGGKTFNTVVFDIASAGSGSAIIHDANFTNLTLNGKANKQTKFEVGTSFSVSGTLTLNGNSATDRLLVQSFYLGTPMTITAANVSISNADFRDIIGAGTANWDLSAISGGSGDAGGNSGITFTTAAVQYWKTTMTGSKNWSDVNNWASSSGGAGGSGRVPLPQDDAIFDANSIGATSTTVVADMPRLGKSIDWTGMTNTPTFSLTSTPNTIYGSLTMVAGMNLAYNQMLDFQGRGSYTLTSGGKTFSTGAAGLSISMVGGTLTLLDDLNMSTGNARTLFLNNGTLDANGFNVNCNNFSSNNSNTRSIIMGSGTWTMGNGYQVASAWDLQTTTNLTFDAGNSTLQINDSTYSTSTIQFGGLEYNNVVIGAGLSVTTIVGSNTFNNLTINAQKAILFTSGTTQTINGNFNATGDSSNTIFLASSTPGSPAILSKPSGVVTGDHLSIQDITATGGGAWYAGANSTNVSGNSGWVFANSPGIFYSVGQSTSDLKTGTPTITIIDGAATFSEAQTGNIGVGDRVTYGNIDITTFADQGGGITRITTSADHGFSQYDYVTISGTTSYNGTYQITNVAATNTFDIVKTYAAEAGGASKFAGNIAYISSKSSTSAWNVITPRGGRPTNRSSAYTVNSITHEYTTLAAAVAGASDANHLNTTSLTGGNYVLNVPCYYDTGADNTRVTISGYVTGENNYIKVYAPNNVVTEVNILQRHQGKWDDGRYNLKSDAGDILTGTSDYLKIEGLQIDQMGNNAWYDGIIVGSSSTNVSIYGNIIRYSGTGDRANAIYSLNNSLASSKLYVYNNIMYGWVSGIAVGNFFDDSAFIYNNTIYNNVSCGINESNYYDVVAINNLSYNNGSFDYCTTGTVAINYSNLSKNNLSEDSSAPGVNSKNSTTVSFVDVVNKDFHLSPADTSAKNAGADLSSDPNFAFTTDIDGQTRSG
;
A
#
# COMPACT_ATOMS: atom_id res chain seq x y z
N MET A 1 -104.73 3.93 21.92
CA MET A 1 -103.28 4.14 21.71
C MET A 1 -102.61 2.78 21.88
N ARG A 2 -102.35 2.06 20.80
CA ARG A 2 -101.35 2.32 19.74
C ARG A 2 -99.97 1.82 20.17
N PHE A 3 -99.57 0.74 19.50
CA PHE A 3 -98.21 0.41 19.05
C PHE A 3 -97.13 0.32 20.13
N ILE A 4 -96.64 -0.90 20.40
CA ILE A 4 -95.21 -1.25 20.67
C ILE A 4 -95.07 -2.70 21.23
N LYS A 5 -96.14 -3.35 21.70
CA LYS A 5 -96.04 -4.75 22.20
C LYS A 5 -95.89 -5.84 21.13
N SER A 6 -96.12 -5.54 19.85
CA SER A 6 -95.94 -6.50 18.75
C SER A 6 -94.54 -6.45 18.12
N ILE A 7 -93.67 -5.50 18.50
CA ILE A 7 -92.31 -5.38 17.94
C ILE A 7 -91.29 -6.16 18.79
N ILE A 8 -91.52 -6.38 20.08
CA ILE A 8 -90.55 -7.04 20.97
C ILE A 8 -90.66 -8.58 20.91
N PHE A 9 -91.85 -9.14 20.69
CA PHE A 9 -92.00 -10.60 20.56
C PHE A 9 -91.66 -11.10 19.14
N ILE A 10 -91.83 -10.25 18.12
CA ILE A 10 -91.37 -10.54 16.76
C ILE A 10 -89.88 -10.25 16.62
N ALA A 11 -89.30 -9.26 17.31
CA ALA A 11 -87.84 -9.08 17.34
C ALA A 11 -87.11 -10.19 18.12
N ALA A 12 -87.70 -10.79 19.17
CA ALA A 12 -87.08 -11.93 19.86
C ALA A 12 -87.09 -13.23 19.02
N ILE A 13 -88.08 -13.39 18.12
CA ILE A 13 -88.20 -14.57 17.25
C ILE A 13 -87.54 -14.33 15.87
N LEU A 14 -87.47 -13.09 15.37
CA LEU A 14 -86.68 -12.75 14.17
C LEU A 14 -85.18 -12.60 14.47
N LEU A 15 -84.78 -12.17 15.67
CA LEU A 15 -83.36 -12.13 16.04
C LEU A 15 -82.83 -13.51 16.45
N SER A 16 -83.71 -14.46 16.79
CA SER A 16 -83.35 -15.87 16.97
C SER A 16 -83.39 -16.69 15.67
N THR A 17 -83.84 -16.14 14.54
CA THR A 17 -83.92 -16.87 13.26
C THR A 17 -82.99 -16.35 12.17
N VAL A 18 -82.25 -15.26 12.42
CA VAL A 18 -81.19 -14.76 11.52
C VAL A 18 -79.77 -15.20 11.95
N PHE A 19 -79.62 -15.94 13.05
CA PHE A 19 -78.34 -16.56 13.46
C PHE A 19 -78.37 -18.10 13.54
N PHE A 20 -79.43 -18.75 13.04
CA PHE A 20 -79.34 -20.16 12.69
C PHE A 20 -79.17 -20.25 11.18
N THR A 21 -77.97 -19.94 10.70
CA THR A 21 -77.41 -20.83 9.68
C THR A 21 -77.47 -22.21 10.31
N VAL A 22 -78.35 -23.07 9.79
CA VAL A 22 -78.21 -24.51 9.92
C VAL A 22 -76.81 -24.75 9.37
N HIS A 23 -75.82 -24.78 10.25
CA HIS A 23 -74.47 -25.18 9.90
C HIS A 23 -74.67 -26.55 9.28
N ALA A 24 -74.41 -26.65 7.97
CA ALA A 24 -74.38 -27.95 7.32
C ALA A 24 -73.48 -28.82 8.20
N GLN A 25 -74.05 -29.86 8.82
CA GLN A 25 -73.24 -30.87 9.48
C GLN A 25 -72.20 -31.30 8.45
N ALA A 26 -70.92 -31.43 8.85
CA ALA A 26 -69.96 -31.97 7.89
C ALA A 26 -70.50 -33.30 7.40
N ALA A 27 -70.32 -33.53 6.11
CA ALA A 27 -70.39 -34.89 5.66
C ALA A 27 -69.19 -35.63 6.26
N THR A 28 -69.48 -36.74 6.91
CA THR A 28 -68.45 -37.73 7.26
C THR A 28 -68.03 -38.43 5.97
N ARG A 29 -66.71 -38.53 5.75
CA ARG A 29 -66.10 -39.25 4.63
C ARG A 29 -65.32 -40.43 5.20
N THR A 30 -65.80 -41.63 4.92
CA THR A 30 -65.24 -42.87 5.46
C THR A 30 -64.34 -43.51 4.42
N ILE A 31 -63.10 -43.87 4.79
CA ILE A 31 -62.20 -44.62 3.89
C ILE A 31 -62.86 -45.97 3.53
N SER A 32 -62.98 -46.27 2.23
CA SER A 32 -63.59 -47.54 1.77
C SER A 32 -62.70 -48.75 2.08
N ASP A 33 -63.30 -49.94 2.19
CA ASP A 33 -62.55 -51.20 2.41
C ASP A 33 -61.52 -51.49 1.30
N ALA A 34 -61.74 -50.95 0.08
CA ALA A 34 -60.80 -51.08 -1.03
C ALA A 34 -59.59 -50.13 -0.90
N GLY A 35 -59.73 -49.02 -0.18
CA GLY A 35 -58.70 -47.99 -0.08
C GLY A 35 -58.40 -47.28 -1.42
N GLY A 36 -57.17 -46.82 -1.61
CA GLY A 36 -56.67 -46.24 -2.86
C GLY A 36 -56.06 -44.85 -2.71
N ASN A 37 -56.31 -43.98 -3.69
CA ASN A 37 -55.79 -42.61 -3.73
C ASN A 37 -56.82 -41.62 -3.19
N TRP A 38 -56.38 -40.62 -2.43
CA TRP A 38 -57.24 -39.61 -1.82
C TRP A 38 -58.20 -38.95 -2.82
N ASN A 39 -57.70 -38.62 -4.02
CA ASN A 39 -58.49 -37.98 -5.07
C ASN A 39 -59.43 -38.92 -5.87
N SER A 40 -59.51 -40.19 -5.51
CA SER A 40 -60.44 -41.14 -6.15
C SER A 40 -61.74 -41.22 -5.37
N THR A 41 -62.89 -41.06 -6.03
CA THR A 41 -64.21 -41.27 -5.41
C THR A 41 -64.41 -42.69 -4.91
N SER A 42 -63.72 -43.69 -5.49
CA SER A 42 -63.79 -45.09 -5.07
C SER A 42 -63.10 -45.38 -3.73
N SER A 43 -62.26 -44.45 -3.25
CA SER A 43 -61.55 -44.58 -1.98
C SER A 43 -62.40 -44.16 -0.78
N TRP A 44 -63.64 -43.72 -1.01
CA TRP A 44 -64.57 -43.21 0.01
C TRP A 44 -65.91 -43.94 -0.07
N VAL A 45 -66.44 -44.38 1.07
CA VAL A 45 -67.72 -45.13 1.17
C VAL A 45 -68.88 -44.33 0.57
N GLU A 46 -68.86 -43.01 0.77
CA GLU A 46 -69.90 -42.09 0.34
C GLU A 46 -69.77 -41.68 -1.14
N GLY A 47 -68.78 -42.22 -1.87
CA GLY A 47 -68.58 -41.97 -3.31
C GLY A 47 -68.14 -40.55 -3.67
N ALA A 48 -67.62 -39.78 -2.70
CA ALA A 48 -67.15 -38.41 -2.90
C ALA A 48 -65.84 -38.16 -2.15
N VAL A 49 -64.94 -37.41 -2.79
CA VAL A 49 -63.64 -37.02 -2.23
C VAL A 49 -63.84 -35.96 -1.14
N PRO A 50 -63.13 -36.03 0.02
CA PRO A 50 -63.22 -35.04 1.07
C PRO A 50 -62.84 -33.63 0.61
N THR A 51 -63.58 -32.66 1.14
CA THR A 51 -63.33 -31.23 1.01
C THR A 51 -63.00 -30.62 2.37
N SER A 52 -62.61 -29.34 2.40
CA SER A 52 -62.27 -28.62 3.64
C SER A 52 -63.40 -28.52 4.66
N ALA A 53 -64.64 -28.81 4.26
CA ALA A 53 -65.81 -28.80 5.13
C ALA A 53 -66.20 -30.20 5.66
N ASP A 54 -65.49 -31.25 5.24
CA ASP A 54 -65.81 -32.64 5.56
C ASP A 54 -64.93 -33.19 6.69
N ASP A 55 -65.49 -34.10 7.50
CA ASP A 55 -64.73 -34.84 8.51
C ASP A 55 -64.32 -36.20 7.93
N VAL A 56 -63.04 -36.54 7.99
CA VAL A 56 -62.51 -37.83 7.52
C VAL A 56 -62.44 -38.82 8.66
N VAL A 57 -63.01 -40.01 8.46
CA VAL A 57 -62.96 -41.12 9.42
C VAL A 57 -62.57 -42.42 8.74
N ALA A 58 -62.25 -43.44 9.54
CA ALA A 58 -62.01 -44.80 9.06
C ALA A 58 -62.50 -45.84 10.06
N THR A 59 -62.86 -47.01 9.55
CA THR A 59 -63.22 -48.18 10.35
C THR A 59 -62.05 -49.15 10.40
N ALA A 60 -62.20 -50.24 11.18
CA ALA A 60 -61.21 -51.31 11.22
C ALA A 60 -61.12 -52.13 9.92
N THR A 61 -62.08 -51.99 8.99
CA THR A 61 -62.11 -52.68 7.69
C THR A 61 -61.61 -51.81 6.54
N SER A 62 -61.47 -50.50 6.74
CA SER A 62 -60.98 -49.56 5.73
C SER A 62 -59.62 -50.00 5.16
N GLY A 63 -59.46 -49.92 3.83
CA GLY A 63 -58.23 -50.29 3.12
C GLY A 63 -57.11 -49.24 3.25
N ASN A 64 -55.95 -49.51 2.64
CA ASN A 64 -54.80 -48.58 2.63
C ASN A 64 -55.12 -47.31 1.81
N LEU A 65 -54.74 -46.13 2.32
CA LEU A 65 -54.99 -44.84 1.66
C LEU A 65 -53.67 -44.12 1.33
N THR A 66 -53.62 -43.46 0.17
CA THR A 66 -52.51 -42.60 -0.24
C THR A 66 -52.98 -41.17 -0.43
N ILE A 67 -52.42 -40.21 0.32
CA ILE A 67 -52.56 -38.77 0.09
C ILE A 67 -51.66 -38.40 -1.08
N ASN A 68 -52.21 -38.48 -2.30
CA ASN A 68 -51.46 -38.29 -3.55
C ASN A 68 -51.56 -36.89 -4.14
N VAL A 69 -52.48 -36.06 -3.65
CA VAL A 69 -52.67 -34.66 -4.05
C VAL A 69 -52.80 -33.78 -2.81
N SER A 70 -52.45 -32.50 -2.92
CA SER A 70 -52.71 -31.55 -1.85
C SER A 70 -54.21 -31.46 -1.58
N THR A 71 -54.61 -31.51 -0.32
CA THR A 71 -56.01 -31.61 0.08
C THR A 71 -56.27 -30.90 1.40
N ALA A 72 -57.54 -30.63 1.68
CA ALA A 72 -57.98 -29.97 2.89
C ALA A 72 -59.21 -30.70 3.44
N VAL A 73 -59.30 -30.76 4.76
CA VAL A 73 -60.40 -31.38 5.51
C VAL A 73 -60.71 -30.57 6.75
N ARG A 74 -61.91 -30.73 7.29
CA ARG A 74 -62.31 -30.06 8.51
C ARG A 74 -61.64 -30.69 9.73
N SER A 75 -61.82 -31.99 9.92
CA SER A 75 -61.17 -32.78 10.98
C SER A 75 -60.86 -34.20 10.48
N ILE A 76 -59.94 -34.89 11.14
CA ILE A 76 -59.61 -36.28 10.84
C ILE A 76 -59.64 -37.11 12.12
N ASP A 77 -60.39 -38.22 12.11
CA ASP A 77 -60.36 -39.23 13.18
C ASP A 77 -60.11 -40.64 12.63
N LEU A 78 -58.88 -41.11 12.78
CA LEU A 78 -58.42 -42.44 12.40
C LEU A 78 -58.14 -43.31 13.63
N SER A 79 -58.82 -43.06 14.76
CA SER A 79 -58.65 -43.85 15.99
C SER A 79 -59.01 -45.33 15.83
N SER A 80 -59.99 -45.65 14.96
CA SER A 80 -60.43 -47.02 14.69
C SER A 80 -59.73 -47.69 13.50
N TYR A 81 -58.80 -46.97 12.84
CA TYR A 81 -58.13 -47.45 11.63
C TYR A 81 -57.03 -48.47 11.93
N THR A 82 -56.84 -49.44 11.04
CA THR A 82 -55.84 -50.51 11.17
C THR A 82 -54.90 -50.62 9.96
N GLY A 83 -55.18 -49.88 8.87
CA GLY A 83 -54.45 -49.95 7.60
C GLY A 83 -53.15 -49.15 7.54
N THR A 84 -52.76 -48.74 6.33
CA THR A 84 -51.61 -47.86 6.07
C THR A 84 -52.06 -46.58 5.40
N LEU A 85 -51.70 -45.43 5.97
CA LEU A 85 -51.83 -44.12 5.33
C LEU A 85 -50.45 -43.67 4.81
N THR A 86 -50.31 -43.59 3.49
CA THR A 86 -49.12 -43.06 2.82
C THR A 86 -49.33 -41.59 2.48
N HIS A 87 -48.46 -40.71 2.96
CA HIS A 87 -48.49 -39.28 2.67
C HIS A 87 -47.39 -38.95 1.66
N ASN A 88 -47.77 -38.63 0.41
CA ASN A 88 -46.81 -38.20 -0.60
C ASN A 88 -46.27 -36.79 -0.29
N ALA A 89 -45.37 -36.28 -1.14
CA ALA A 89 -44.79 -34.93 -1.02
C ALA A 89 -45.81 -33.84 -1.40
N VAL A 90 -46.90 -33.74 -0.64
CA VAL A 90 -48.04 -32.82 -0.85
C VAL A 90 -48.51 -32.24 0.49
N ASN A 91 -49.41 -31.27 0.46
CA ASN A 91 -49.96 -30.64 1.66
C ASN A 91 -51.28 -31.30 2.08
N LEU A 92 -51.39 -31.65 3.36
CA LEU A 92 -52.66 -31.96 4.02
C LEU A 92 -53.04 -30.80 4.95
N SER A 93 -54.09 -30.06 4.62
CA SER A 93 -54.62 -29.01 5.49
C SER A 93 -55.74 -29.55 6.37
N VAL A 94 -55.67 -29.31 7.68
CA VAL A 94 -56.68 -29.72 8.67
C VAL A 94 -57.24 -28.50 9.37
N GLY A 95 -58.52 -28.26 9.20
CA GLY A 95 -59.28 -27.22 9.88
C GLY A 95 -60.04 -26.26 8.98
N ASP A 96 -61.04 -25.62 9.58
CA ASP A 96 -61.80 -24.51 9.03
C ASP A 96 -62.30 -23.62 10.20
N ALA A 97 -63.38 -22.86 10.01
CA ALA A 97 -63.96 -22.03 11.08
C ALA A 97 -64.70 -22.83 12.17
N LEU A 98 -64.97 -24.12 11.95
CA LEU A 98 -65.82 -24.98 12.79
C LEU A 98 -65.16 -26.31 13.20
N GLY A 99 -63.94 -26.58 12.71
CA GLY A 99 -63.18 -27.79 12.98
C GLY A 99 -61.68 -27.59 12.84
N GLY A 100 -60.92 -28.59 13.28
CA GLY A 100 -59.47 -28.56 13.28
C GLY A 100 -58.79 -29.70 14.04
N ALA A 101 -59.56 -30.74 14.42
CA ALA A 101 -59.03 -31.85 15.19
C ALA A 101 -58.34 -32.88 14.30
N LEU A 102 -57.27 -33.50 14.82
CA LEU A 102 -56.59 -34.64 14.22
C LEU A 102 -56.42 -35.72 15.28
N ASN A 103 -56.91 -36.93 15.01
CA ASN A 103 -56.78 -38.07 15.91
C ASN A 103 -56.22 -39.30 15.20
N PHE A 104 -54.92 -39.54 15.37
CA PHE A 104 -54.15 -40.63 14.78
C PHE A 104 -53.81 -41.74 15.81
N SER A 105 -54.55 -41.80 16.92
CA SER A 105 -54.32 -42.74 18.04
C SER A 105 -54.47 -44.23 17.71
N GLY A 106 -55.00 -44.59 16.54
CA GLY A 106 -55.16 -45.98 16.13
C GLY A 106 -53.84 -46.73 15.90
N SER A 107 -53.93 -48.06 15.86
CA SER A 107 -52.79 -48.99 15.71
C SER A 107 -52.26 -49.15 14.27
N TRP A 108 -52.63 -48.23 13.37
CA TRP A 108 -52.30 -48.25 11.94
C TRP A 108 -50.91 -47.69 11.63
N THR A 109 -50.43 -47.81 10.38
CA THR A 109 -49.10 -47.32 9.95
C THR A 109 -49.18 -46.00 9.19
N TYR A 110 -48.45 -44.97 9.65
CA TYR A 110 -48.29 -43.71 8.92
C TYR A 110 -46.95 -43.65 8.20
N THR A 111 -46.96 -43.50 6.89
CA THR A 111 -45.75 -43.42 6.07
C THR A 111 -45.66 -42.08 5.36
N THR A 112 -44.81 -41.17 5.83
CA THR A 112 -44.47 -39.94 5.10
C THR A 112 -43.30 -40.20 4.15
N VAL A 113 -43.44 -39.88 2.86
CA VAL A 113 -42.37 -40.15 1.87
C VAL A 113 -41.25 -39.12 1.89
N SER A 114 -41.48 -37.93 2.44
CA SER A 114 -40.50 -36.84 2.51
C SER A 114 -40.81 -35.86 3.66
N ILE A 115 -39.87 -35.00 4.01
CA ILE A 115 -40.11 -33.87 4.93
C ILE A 115 -41.14 -32.88 4.38
N VAL A 116 -41.33 -32.85 3.06
CA VAL A 116 -42.34 -32.00 2.38
C VAL A 116 -43.73 -32.65 2.31
N SER A 117 -43.95 -33.74 3.02
CA SER A 117 -45.30 -34.25 3.32
C SER A 117 -45.93 -33.39 4.42
N TRP A 118 -46.31 -32.15 4.08
CA TRP A 118 -46.71 -31.12 5.05
C TRP A 118 -48.08 -31.38 5.65
N ILE A 119 -48.22 -31.17 6.95
CA ILE A 119 -49.52 -31.02 7.60
C ILE A 119 -49.68 -29.57 8.02
N ASN A 120 -50.73 -28.90 7.52
CA ASN A 120 -51.06 -27.52 7.85
C ASN A 120 -52.32 -27.48 8.71
N PHE A 121 -52.19 -27.08 9.95
CA PHE A 121 -53.34 -26.82 10.83
C PHE A 121 -53.85 -25.40 10.60
N VAL A 122 -54.95 -25.29 9.85
CA VAL A 122 -55.46 -24.02 9.26
C VAL A 122 -56.73 -23.50 9.95
N SER A 123 -57.22 -24.17 11.01
CA SER A 123 -58.45 -23.76 11.71
C SER A 123 -58.41 -22.30 12.18
N THR A 124 -59.48 -21.54 11.93
CA THR A 124 -59.59 -20.13 12.34
C THR A 124 -60.37 -19.94 13.65
N SER A 125 -60.71 -21.04 14.33
CA SER A 125 -61.48 -21.06 15.57
C SER A 125 -60.65 -21.57 16.75
N ASP A 126 -60.89 -20.99 17.93
CA ASP A 126 -60.26 -21.42 19.18
C ASP A 126 -61.03 -22.54 19.91
N ASN A 127 -62.09 -23.06 19.28
CA ASN A 127 -63.01 -24.05 19.84
C ASN A 127 -63.66 -23.59 21.17
N GLY A 128 -64.09 -22.32 21.23
CA GLY A 128 -64.67 -21.74 22.44
C GLY A 128 -63.67 -21.65 23.59
N GLY A 129 -62.39 -21.46 23.25
CA GLY A 129 -61.25 -21.44 24.17
C GLY A 129 -60.69 -22.81 24.53
N ASN A 130 -61.31 -23.92 24.14
CA ASN A 130 -60.83 -25.27 24.48
C ASN A 130 -59.65 -25.72 23.63
N GLY A 131 -59.49 -25.17 22.42
CA GLY A 131 -58.55 -25.65 21.41
C GLY A 131 -59.01 -26.94 20.72
N TRP A 132 -58.45 -27.19 19.54
CA TRP A 132 -58.65 -28.42 18.78
C TRP A 132 -57.64 -29.48 19.18
N ASN A 133 -58.11 -30.68 19.48
CA ASN A 133 -57.26 -31.79 19.87
C ASN A 133 -56.42 -32.26 18.69
N VAL A 134 -55.10 -32.36 18.92
CA VAL A 134 -54.14 -32.97 18.00
C VAL A 134 -53.49 -34.14 18.74
N ILE A 135 -53.83 -35.36 18.30
CA ILE A 135 -53.32 -36.63 18.83
C ILE A 135 -52.60 -37.34 17.68
N THR A 136 -51.27 -37.47 17.77
CA THR A 136 -50.45 -38.06 16.71
C THR A 136 -50.43 -39.59 16.74
N GLY A 137 -50.77 -40.20 17.86
CA GLY A 137 -50.64 -41.65 18.09
C GLY A 137 -49.20 -42.15 17.97
N GLY A 138 -48.22 -41.29 18.31
CA GLY A 138 -46.78 -41.57 18.21
C GLY A 138 -46.25 -41.68 16.78
N LYS A 139 -47.03 -41.27 15.76
CA LYS A 139 -46.60 -41.31 14.36
C LYS A 139 -45.66 -40.15 14.06
N LEU A 140 -44.70 -40.37 13.16
CA LEU A 140 -43.72 -39.35 12.76
C LEU A 140 -44.23 -38.52 11.58
N PHE A 141 -44.24 -37.19 11.75
CA PHE A 141 -44.82 -36.26 10.78
C PHE A 141 -43.73 -35.65 9.87
N GLY A 142 -44.12 -35.17 8.69
CA GLY A 142 -43.30 -34.23 7.90
C GLY A 142 -43.31 -32.83 8.53
N ASN A 143 -42.98 -31.81 7.75
CA ASN A 143 -43.12 -30.42 8.20
C ASN A 143 -44.56 -30.18 8.67
N THR A 144 -44.70 -29.50 9.81
CA THR A 144 -46.02 -29.25 10.40
C THR A 144 -46.13 -27.78 10.74
N ASP A 145 -47.16 -27.13 10.21
CA ASP A 145 -47.38 -25.70 10.39
C ASP A 145 -48.74 -25.43 11.01
N PHE A 146 -48.74 -24.69 12.13
CA PHE A 146 -49.93 -24.16 12.77
C PHE A 146 -50.14 -22.73 12.26
N ASN A 147 -51.12 -22.57 11.37
CA ASN A 147 -51.24 -21.38 10.55
C ASN A 147 -52.70 -20.92 10.32
N GLY A 148 -53.57 -21.11 11.30
CA GLY A 148 -54.92 -20.53 11.31
C GLY A 148 -55.06 -19.28 12.20
N ASN A 149 -55.59 -18.18 11.63
CA ASN A 149 -55.73 -16.91 12.34
C ASN A 149 -56.85 -17.02 13.39
N GLY A 150 -56.52 -16.82 14.67
CA GLY A 150 -57.45 -17.08 15.77
C GLY A 150 -57.60 -18.57 16.15
N GLY A 151 -56.95 -19.47 15.40
CA GLY A 151 -56.93 -20.90 15.69
C GLY A 151 -56.25 -21.23 17.01
N LYS A 152 -56.71 -22.29 17.69
CA LYS A 152 -56.08 -22.83 18.89
C LYS A 152 -55.99 -24.34 18.81
N TRP A 153 -54.82 -24.90 19.06
CA TRP A 153 -54.56 -26.35 19.03
C TRP A 153 -53.95 -26.82 20.33
N LEU A 154 -54.37 -28.02 20.76
CA LEU A 154 -53.89 -28.71 21.94
C LEU A 154 -53.23 -30.02 21.52
N LEU A 155 -51.91 -30.10 21.63
CA LEU A 155 -51.19 -31.36 21.50
C LEU A 155 -51.41 -32.19 22.76
N LEU A 156 -51.99 -33.37 22.60
CA LEU A 156 -52.39 -34.25 23.72
C LEU A 156 -51.46 -35.44 23.92
N ASP A 157 -50.55 -35.70 22.99
CA ASP A 157 -49.53 -36.72 23.10
C ASP A 157 -48.17 -36.21 22.59
N ASN A 158 -47.14 -37.02 22.79
CA ASN A 158 -45.79 -36.69 22.33
C ASN A 158 -45.79 -36.54 20.81
N PHE A 159 -45.19 -35.45 20.33
CA PHE A 159 -45.15 -35.10 18.92
C PHE A 159 -43.75 -35.38 18.38
N GLY A 160 -43.65 -36.24 17.35
CA GLY A 160 -42.40 -36.57 16.70
C GLY A 160 -42.43 -36.25 15.21
N GLN A 161 -41.30 -35.80 14.68
CA GLN A 161 -41.13 -35.58 13.24
C GLN A 161 -40.19 -36.62 12.63
N ARG A 162 -40.39 -36.91 11.35
CA ARG A 162 -39.50 -37.80 10.59
C ARG A 162 -38.10 -37.20 10.57
N GLY A 163 -37.12 -38.01 10.96
CA GLY A 163 -35.72 -37.60 10.93
C GLY A 163 -34.74 -38.75 10.71
N GLY A 164 -33.83 -38.56 9.76
CA GLY A 164 -32.56 -39.28 9.64
C GLY A 164 -31.40 -38.31 9.87
N THR A 165 -30.15 -38.78 9.86
CA THR A 165 -28.97 -38.01 10.32
C THR A 165 -28.74 -36.65 9.63
N LEU A 166 -29.44 -36.29 8.54
CA LEU A 166 -29.19 -35.08 7.75
C LEU A 166 -30.43 -34.29 7.24
N THR A 167 -31.67 -34.75 7.40
CA THR A 167 -32.89 -34.01 6.97
C THR A 167 -34.06 -34.25 7.93
N ASN A 168 -34.26 -33.34 8.89
CA ASN A 168 -35.35 -33.42 9.85
C ASN A 168 -36.42 -32.36 9.52
N ALA A 169 -37.69 -32.76 9.57
CA ALA A 169 -38.81 -31.85 9.42
C ALA A 169 -38.90 -30.85 10.58
N GLY A 170 -39.48 -29.67 10.34
CA GLY A 170 -39.61 -28.58 11.31
C GLY A 170 -41.04 -28.34 11.79
N LEU A 171 -41.17 -27.80 13.00
CA LEU A 171 -42.44 -27.36 13.59
C LEU A 171 -42.56 -25.85 13.46
N PHE A 172 -43.60 -25.40 12.78
CA PHE A 172 -43.86 -24.00 12.49
C PHE A 172 -45.10 -23.54 13.26
N LEU A 173 -45.01 -22.37 13.89
CA LEU A 173 -46.17 -21.61 14.33
C LEU A 173 -46.18 -20.31 13.55
N THR A 174 -47.04 -20.24 12.54
CA THR A 174 -47.16 -19.08 11.66
C THR A 174 -48.22 -18.11 12.14
N GLN A 175 -49.32 -18.58 12.73
CA GLN A 175 -50.39 -17.76 13.33
C GLN A 175 -51.27 -18.60 14.28
N GLY A 176 -51.95 -17.96 15.22
CA GLY A 176 -52.83 -18.65 16.20
C GLY A 176 -52.08 -19.14 17.44
N THR A 177 -52.69 -20.07 18.19
CA THR A 177 -52.20 -20.56 19.48
C THR A 177 -51.89 -22.04 19.44
N LEU A 178 -50.66 -22.43 19.74
CA LEU A 178 -50.26 -23.82 19.96
C LEU A 178 -50.00 -24.06 21.45
N ILE A 179 -50.78 -24.94 22.06
CA ILE A 179 -50.54 -25.46 23.41
C ILE A 179 -49.91 -26.84 23.29
N ALA A 180 -48.63 -26.92 23.64
CA ALA A 180 -47.82 -28.12 23.70
C ALA A 180 -47.34 -28.36 25.14
N SER A 181 -48.18 -28.04 26.13
CA SER A 181 -47.85 -28.17 27.56
C SER A 181 -48.02 -29.61 28.05
N GLY A 182 -47.01 -30.14 28.74
CA GLY A 182 -47.01 -31.50 29.31
C GLY A 182 -46.77 -32.63 28.32
N VAL A 183 -46.33 -32.32 27.10
CA VAL A 183 -46.02 -33.30 26.04
C VAL A 183 -44.58 -33.13 25.55
N ASN A 184 -43.92 -34.20 25.15
CA ASN A 184 -42.57 -34.11 24.62
C ASN A 184 -42.60 -33.85 23.10
N LEU A 185 -41.73 -32.95 22.65
CA LEU A 185 -41.56 -32.61 21.23
C LEU A 185 -40.19 -33.12 20.75
N ASP A 186 -40.19 -33.93 19.71
CA ASP A 186 -38.99 -34.42 19.04
C ASP A 186 -39.01 -33.93 17.58
N ILE A 187 -38.31 -32.83 17.34
CA ILE A 187 -38.47 -32.00 16.14
C ILE A 187 -37.14 -31.63 15.52
N GLY A 188 -37.16 -31.24 14.24
CA GLY A 188 -35.97 -30.73 13.57
C GLY A 188 -35.52 -29.39 14.15
N TYR A 189 -36.45 -28.44 14.15
CA TYR A 189 -36.32 -27.08 14.65
C TYR A 189 -37.70 -26.51 14.96
N LEU A 190 -37.72 -25.48 15.80
CA LEU A 190 -38.92 -24.72 16.13
C LEU A 190 -38.86 -23.34 15.49
N TYR A 191 -39.82 -23.02 14.63
CA TYR A 191 -39.85 -21.77 13.87
C TYR A 191 -41.11 -20.96 14.16
N SER A 192 -40.94 -19.71 14.59
CA SER A 192 -42.04 -18.76 14.78
C SER A 192 -41.59 -17.31 14.53
N SER A 193 -40.97 -17.10 13.37
CA SER A 193 -40.42 -15.82 12.93
C SER A 193 -41.29 -15.24 11.79
N ASN A 194 -42.25 -14.38 12.15
CA ASN A 194 -43.06 -13.57 11.22
C ASN A 194 -43.81 -12.46 12.00
N LEU A 195 -44.71 -11.70 11.35
CA LEU A 195 -45.42 -10.57 11.97
C LEU A 195 -46.84 -10.88 12.51
N ASN A 196 -47.35 -12.10 12.34
CA ASN A 196 -48.72 -12.46 12.72
C ASN A 196 -48.90 -12.56 14.25
N THR A 197 -50.14 -12.55 14.75
CA THR A 197 -50.39 -12.83 16.18
C THR A 197 -50.27 -14.33 16.45
N ARG A 198 -49.40 -14.68 17.39
CA ARG A 198 -49.01 -16.06 17.71
C ARG A 198 -48.95 -16.26 19.22
N ALA A 199 -49.33 -17.43 19.70
CA ALA A 199 -49.09 -17.85 21.07
C ALA A 199 -48.57 -19.28 21.11
N LEU A 200 -47.47 -19.50 21.84
CA LEU A 200 -46.86 -20.81 22.00
C LEU A 200 -46.66 -21.10 23.49
N ASP A 201 -47.28 -22.15 23.98
CA ASP A 201 -47.10 -22.65 25.35
C ASP A 201 -46.47 -24.03 25.32
N ILE A 202 -45.26 -24.14 25.87
CA ILE A 202 -44.49 -25.38 25.99
C ILE A 202 -44.26 -25.75 27.46
N SER A 203 -45.11 -25.27 28.38
CA SER A 203 -44.91 -25.47 29.82
C SER A 203 -44.87 -26.95 30.20
N ASN A 204 -44.02 -27.32 31.15
CA ASN A 204 -43.83 -28.70 31.62
C ASN A 204 -43.44 -29.72 30.54
N SER A 205 -42.91 -29.26 29.41
CA SER A 205 -42.57 -30.10 28.25
C SER A 205 -41.07 -30.23 28.06
N THR A 206 -40.64 -31.34 27.47
CA THR A 206 -39.27 -31.49 26.95
C THR A 206 -39.28 -31.35 25.43
N ILE A 207 -38.41 -30.50 24.89
CA ILE A 207 -38.25 -30.27 23.47
C ILE A 207 -36.85 -30.68 23.06
N ASP A 208 -36.74 -31.74 22.29
CA ASP A 208 -35.51 -32.15 21.65
C ASP A 208 -35.49 -31.61 20.22
N THR A 209 -34.53 -30.73 19.92
CA THR A 209 -34.26 -30.28 18.56
C THR A 209 -33.09 -31.05 17.98
N ARG A 210 -33.25 -31.59 16.78
CA ARG A 210 -32.21 -32.40 16.09
C ARG A 210 -32.10 -31.92 14.64
N SER A 211 -30.96 -31.41 14.19
CA SER A 211 -30.77 -31.24 12.74
C SER A 211 -29.34 -31.43 12.28
N GLY A 212 -29.21 -31.73 10.99
CA GLY A 212 -27.99 -31.59 10.20
C GLY A 212 -27.64 -30.13 9.89
N ASN A 213 -26.61 -29.95 9.07
CA ASN A 213 -25.87 -28.71 8.81
C ASN A 213 -26.74 -27.44 8.59
N GLY A 214 -26.46 -26.38 9.37
CA GLY A 214 -26.67 -24.97 8.95
C GLY A 214 -28.01 -24.28 9.22
N ALA A 215 -28.94 -24.86 10.00
CA ALA A 215 -30.21 -24.19 10.37
C ALA A 215 -30.21 -23.67 11.82
N SER A 216 -31.12 -22.75 12.17
CA SER A 216 -31.43 -22.37 13.56
C SER A 216 -32.11 -23.55 14.29
N ALA A 217 -31.86 -23.73 15.58
CA ALA A 217 -32.60 -24.70 16.40
C ALA A 217 -33.96 -24.12 16.82
N ILE A 218 -33.95 -22.83 17.12
CA ILE A 218 -35.12 -22.01 17.41
C ILE A 218 -34.96 -20.69 16.66
N ASP A 219 -36.04 -20.25 16.00
CA ASP A 219 -36.05 -18.95 15.33
C ASP A 219 -37.32 -18.14 15.62
N PHE A 220 -37.18 -17.13 16.47
CA PHE A 220 -38.18 -16.11 16.81
C PHE A 220 -37.71 -14.70 16.41
N SER A 221 -36.80 -14.58 15.44
CA SER A 221 -36.10 -13.33 15.11
C SER A 221 -37.00 -12.19 14.63
N SER A 222 -38.09 -12.49 13.91
CA SER A 222 -39.02 -11.47 13.38
C SER A 222 -40.37 -11.46 14.08
N GLY A 223 -40.92 -10.24 14.27
CA GLY A 223 -42.20 -9.97 14.93
C GLY A 223 -42.30 -10.56 16.33
N SER A 224 -41.24 -10.48 17.12
CA SER A 224 -41.20 -11.11 18.43
C SER A 224 -42.24 -10.53 19.41
N SER A 225 -42.66 -9.27 19.26
CA SER A 225 -43.75 -8.67 20.05
C SER A 225 -45.12 -9.29 19.78
N SER A 226 -45.30 -9.94 18.63
CA SER A 226 -46.54 -10.62 18.26
C SER A 226 -46.55 -12.12 18.62
N LEU A 227 -45.47 -12.64 19.21
CA LEU A 227 -45.39 -13.98 19.81
C LEU A 227 -45.52 -13.91 21.33
N ASN A 228 -46.64 -14.40 21.86
CA ASN A 228 -46.76 -14.69 23.28
C ASN A 228 -46.16 -16.07 23.57
N PHE A 229 -45.14 -16.16 24.41
CA PHE A 229 -44.39 -17.40 24.65
C PHE A 229 -44.36 -17.74 26.14
N THR A 230 -44.80 -18.95 26.48
CA THR A 230 -44.79 -19.49 27.84
C THR A 230 -43.96 -20.77 27.88
N SER A 231 -43.02 -20.85 28.84
CA SER A 231 -42.07 -21.95 28.93
C SER A 231 -41.88 -22.49 30.35
N THR A 232 -42.79 -22.21 31.28
CA THR A 232 -42.65 -22.58 32.69
C THR A 232 -42.37 -24.07 32.86
N ASN A 233 -41.33 -24.43 33.63
CA ASN A 233 -40.88 -25.80 33.86
C ASN A 233 -40.52 -26.59 32.57
N SER A 234 -40.33 -25.94 31.42
CA SER A 234 -39.91 -26.63 30.21
C SER A 234 -38.40 -26.87 30.17
N THR A 235 -37.98 -27.87 29.41
CA THR A 235 -36.58 -28.15 29.08
C THR A 235 -36.42 -28.23 27.57
N ILE A 236 -35.51 -27.47 27.00
CA ILE A 236 -35.15 -27.53 25.58
C ILE A 236 -33.74 -28.09 25.47
N ASN A 237 -33.60 -29.24 24.84
CA ASN A 237 -32.32 -29.83 24.50
C ASN A 237 -32.02 -29.61 23.02
N ILE A 238 -30.83 -29.11 22.73
CA ILE A 238 -30.37 -28.82 21.38
C ILE A 238 -29.26 -29.81 21.02
N HIS A 239 -29.61 -30.83 20.23
CA HIS A 239 -28.71 -31.94 19.84
C HIS A 239 -28.24 -31.73 18.39
N ARG A 240 -27.08 -31.10 18.19
CA ARG A 240 -26.59 -30.76 16.82
C ARG A 240 -25.12 -31.09 16.59
N ASN A 241 -24.80 -31.57 15.39
CA ASN A 241 -23.45 -32.08 15.05
C ASN A 241 -22.46 -30.99 14.60
N LEU A 242 -22.91 -29.84 14.06
CA LEU A 242 -22.04 -28.85 13.40
C LEU A 242 -22.31 -27.40 13.82
N GLY A 243 -22.86 -27.19 15.03
CA GLY A 243 -23.24 -25.89 15.60
C GLY A 243 -24.76 -25.68 15.67
N ALA A 244 -25.20 -24.74 16.51
CA ALA A 244 -26.62 -24.42 16.71
C ALA A 244 -26.83 -22.95 17.06
N THR A 245 -27.73 -22.29 16.34
CA THR A 245 -28.14 -20.91 16.64
C THR A 245 -29.54 -20.88 17.26
N LEU A 246 -29.71 -20.06 18.31
CA LEU A 246 -30.99 -19.73 18.93
C LEU A 246 -31.24 -18.24 18.74
N PHE A 247 -32.29 -17.91 17.98
CA PHE A 247 -32.84 -16.55 17.91
C PHE A 247 -34.07 -16.47 18.80
N GLY A 248 -33.93 -15.89 19.99
CA GLY A 248 -34.95 -15.94 21.04
C GLY A 248 -36.03 -14.84 20.94
N GLY A 249 -35.84 -13.81 20.13
CA GLY A 249 -36.82 -12.72 19.99
C GLY A 249 -37.11 -11.97 21.31
N GLY A 250 -36.11 -11.83 22.18
CA GLY A 250 -36.20 -11.26 23.52
C GLY A 250 -36.99 -12.09 24.54
N LYS A 251 -37.32 -13.35 24.23
CA LYS A 251 -38.14 -14.20 25.10
C LYS A 251 -37.32 -14.89 26.18
N THR A 252 -38.01 -15.28 27.26
CA THR A 252 -37.44 -16.03 28.37
C THR A 252 -37.76 -17.52 28.21
N PHE A 253 -36.72 -18.33 28.15
CA PHE A 253 -36.80 -19.79 28.16
C PHE A 253 -36.57 -20.29 29.60
N ASN A 254 -37.21 -21.38 30.01
CA ASN A 254 -36.97 -21.94 31.33
C ASN A 254 -35.60 -22.63 31.40
N THR A 255 -35.48 -23.88 30.98
CA THR A 255 -34.20 -24.60 30.95
C THR A 255 -33.78 -24.87 29.51
N VAL A 256 -32.58 -24.45 29.13
CA VAL A 256 -32.00 -24.74 27.81
C VAL A 256 -30.66 -25.45 27.98
N VAL A 257 -30.48 -26.56 27.26
CA VAL A 257 -29.27 -27.37 27.26
C VAL A 257 -28.75 -27.49 25.84
N PHE A 258 -27.53 -27.02 25.61
CA PHE A 258 -26.81 -27.25 24.37
C PHE A 258 -25.95 -28.51 24.49
N ASP A 259 -26.26 -29.51 23.66
CA ASP A 259 -25.49 -30.76 23.51
C ASP A 259 -24.96 -30.86 22.07
N ILE A 260 -23.84 -30.17 21.79
CA ILE A 260 -23.28 -30.08 20.44
C ILE A 260 -22.29 -31.24 20.23
N ALA A 261 -22.53 -32.10 19.24
CA ALA A 261 -21.76 -33.33 19.00
C ALA A 261 -20.48 -33.11 18.17
N SER A 262 -19.35 -33.09 18.87
CA SER A 262 -17.97 -33.56 18.58
C SER A 262 -17.31 -33.68 17.18
N ALA A 263 -17.93 -33.41 16.01
CA ALA A 263 -17.26 -33.70 14.72
C ALA A 263 -16.75 -32.49 13.91
N GLY A 264 -16.97 -31.25 14.37
CA GLY A 264 -16.45 -30.05 13.72
C GLY A 264 -16.40 -28.83 14.64
N SER A 265 -15.90 -27.71 14.13
CA SER A 265 -15.81 -26.39 14.78
C SER A 265 -17.17 -25.72 15.07
N GLY A 266 -18.17 -26.52 15.44
CA GLY A 266 -19.54 -26.08 15.71
C GLY A 266 -19.60 -25.11 16.89
N SER A 267 -20.32 -24.01 16.68
CA SER A 267 -20.56 -22.96 17.68
C SER A 267 -22.00 -23.04 18.20
N ALA A 268 -22.21 -22.84 19.50
CA ALA A 268 -23.51 -22.45 20.03
C ALA A 268 -23.64 -20.94 19.94
N ILE A 269 -24.68 -20.43 19.30
CA ILE A 269 -24.86 -19.00 19.10
C ILE A 269 -26.21 -18.58 19.70
N ILE A 270 -26.22 -17.55 20.54
CA ILE A 270 -27.44 -17.00 21.13
C ILE A 270 -27.62 -15.54 20.70
N HIS A 271 -28.80 -15.25 20.15
CA HIS A 271 -29.28 -13.90 19.86
C HIS A 271 -30.62 -13.67 20.58
N ASP A 272 -30.75 -12.51 21.20
CA ASP A 272 -31.94 -11.94 21.82
C ASP A 272 -32.73 -12.98 22.63
N ALA A 273 -32.16 -13.54 23.70
CA ALA A 273 -32.84 -14.54 24.53
C ALA A 273 -32.54 -14.31 26.01
N ASN A 274 -33.40 -14.79 26.90
CA ASN A 274 -33.16 -14.84 28.34
C ASN A 274 -33.48 -16.25 28.86
N PHE A 275 -32.93 -16.61 30.02
CA PHE A 275 -33.04 -17.98 30.53
C PHE A 275 -33.34 -18.00 32.03
N THR A 276 -34.01 -19.05 32.50
CA THR A 276 -33.97 -19.41 33.93
C THR A 276 -32.71 -20.22 34.19
N ASN A 277 -32.48 -21.30 33.44
CA ASN A 277 -31.23 -22.07 33.48
C ASN A 277 -30.71 -22.26 32.06
N LEU A 278 -29.39 -22.07 31.88
CA LEU A 278 -28.71 -22.31 30.62
C LEU A 278 -27.52 -23.22 30.89
N THR A 279 -27.44 -24.34 30.16
CA THR A 279 -26.32 -25.28 30.26
C THR A 279 -25.68 -25.48 28.90
N LEU A 280 -24.35 -25.38 28.86
CA LEU A 280 -23.56 -25.76 27.71
C LEU A 280 -22.36 -26.60 28.17
N ASN A 281 -22.27 -27.82 27.62
CA ASN A 281 -21.18 -28.74 27.88
C ASN A 281 -20.36 -28.91 26.60
N GLY A 282 -19.11 -28.46 26.63
CA GLY A 282 -18.11 -28.72 25.61
C GLY A 282 -17.85 -30.21 25.46
N LYS A 283 -17.44 -30.61 24.26
CA LYS A 283 -17.03 -31.98 23.94
C LYS A 283 -15.51 -32.06 23.80
N ALA A 284 -14.98 -33.25 23.56
CA ALA A 284 -13.55 -33.50 23.31
C ALA A 284 -13.10 -32.91 21.96
N ASN A 285 -13.15 -31.59 21.85
CA ASN A 285 -12.75 -30.79 20.71
C ASN A 285 -12.24 -29.43 21.21
N LYS A 286 -10.99 -29.12 20.87
CA LYS A 286 -10.28 -27.91 21.30
C LYS A 286 -10.85 -26.61 20.73
N GLN A 287 -11.69 -26.69 19.69
CA GLN A 287 -12.28 -25.54 18.99
C GLN A 287 -13.75 -25.28 19.36
N THR A 288 -14.33 -25.98 20.35
CA THR A 288 -15.72 -25.73 20.77
C THR A 288 -15.89 -24.30 21.29
N LYS A 289 -16.94 -23.62 20.79
CA LYS A 289 -17.24 -22.22 21.07
C LYS A 289 -18.69 -22.04 21.53
N PHE A 290 -18.87 -21.06 22.41
CA PHE A 290 -20.14 -20.44 22.73
C PHE A 290 -20.04 -18.95 22.36
N GLU A 291 -20.84 -18.53 21.40
CA GLU A 291 -20.86 -17.17 20.87
C GLU A 291 -22.10 -16.41 21.34
N VAL A 292 -21.86 -15.26 21.95
CA VAL A 292 -22.88 -14.35 22.44
C VAL A 292 -23.11 -13.29 21.37
N GLY A 293 -24.22 -13.42 20.63
CA GLY A 293 -24.63 -12.47 19.60
C GLY A 293 -25.18 -11.18 20.18
N THR A 294 -25.85 -11.27 21.32
CA THR A 294 -26.41 -10.13 22.08
C THR A 294 -26.36 -10.42 23.57
N SER A 295 -26.30 -9.38 24.40
CA SER A 295 -26.33 -9.52 25.86
C SER A 295 -27.61 -10.23 26.34
N PHE A 296 -27.52 -11.05 27.39
CA PHE A 296 -28.65 -11.80 27.94
C PHE A 296 -28.59 -11.96 29.46
N SER A 297 -29.71 -12.41 30.04
CA SER A 297 -29.82 -12.71 31.46
C SER A 297 -30.17 -14.18 31.76
N VAL A 298 -29.66 -14.69 32.88
CA VAL A 298 -29.93 -16.01 33.45
C VAL A 298 -30.37 -15.83 34.91
N SER A 299 -31.65 -16.02 35.20
CA SER A 299 -32.22 -15.77 36.54
C SER A 299 -31.97 -16.88 37.57
N GLY A 300 -31.61 -18.08 37.10
CA GLY A 300 -31.19 -19.23 37.89
C GLY A 300 -29.70 -19.52 37.71
N THR A 301 -29.35 -20.69 37.17
CA THR A 301 -27.95 -21.10 37.02
C THR A 301 -27.49 -21.10 35.57
N LEU A 302 -26.37 -20.41 35.30
CA LEU A 302 -25.60 -20.53 34.08
C LEU A 302 -24.51 -21.60 34.27
N THR A 303 -24.53 -22.64 33.45
CA THR A 303 -23.55 -23.74 33.50
C THR A 303 -22.74 -23.77 32.21
N LEU A 304 -21.44 -23.54 32.29
CA LEU A 304 -20.51 -23.51 31.14
C LEU A 304 -19.31 -24.41 31.44
N ASN A 305 -19.31 -25.61 30.89
CA ASN A 305 -18.25 -26.59 31.15
C ASN A 305 -17.52 -26.94 29.87
N GLY A 306 -16.21 -26.76 29.79
CA GLY A 306 -15.38 -27.47 28.81
C GLY A 306 -15.25 -28.94 29.17
N ASN A 307 -14.81 -29.76 28.20
CA ASN A 307 -14.69 -31.20 28.38
C ASN A 307 -13.50 -31.60 29.25
N SER A 308 -12.37 -30.90 29.08
CA SER A 308 -11.10 -31.16 29.76
C SER A 308 -10.24 -29.89 29.79
N ALA A 309 -9.13 -29.90 30.53
CA ALA A 309 -8.20 -28.76 30.58
C ALA A 309 -7.54 -28.45 29.20
N THR A 310 -7.61 -29.39 28.25
CA THR A 310 -7.11 -29.24 26.88
C THR A 310 -8.23 -29.01 25.87
N ASP A 311 -9.47 -29.38 26.18
CA ASP A 311 -10.67 -29.17 25.37
C ASP A 311 -11.58 -28.13 26.05
N ARG A 312 -11.02 -26.94 26.25
CA ARG A 312 -11.66 -25.82 26.93
C ARG A 312 -12.70 -25.15 26.04
N LEU A 313 -13.87 -24.87 26.61
CA LEU A 313 -14.92 -24.10 25.96
C LEU A 313 -14.49 -22.64 25.80
N LEU A 314 -14.52 -22.10 24.58
CA LEU A 314 -14.35 -20.66 24.38
C LEU A 314 -15.70 -19.94 24.43
N VAL A 315 -15.91 -19.11 25.44
CA VAL A 315 -17.06 -18.22 25.57
C VAL A 315 -16.65 -16.86 25.03
N GLN A 316 -17.30 -16.39 23.97
CA GLN A 316 -16.89 -15.16 23.29
C GLN A 316 -18.06 -14.33 22.82
N SER A 317 -17.86 -13.02 22.65
CA SER A 317 -18.78 -12.24 21.82
C SER A 317 -18.74 -12.73 20.37
N PHE A 318 -19.84 -12.54 19.64
CA PHE A 318 -19.91 -12.86 18.21
C PHE A 318 -19.01 -11.94 17.36
N TYR A 319 -18.82 -10.69 17.78
CA TYR A 319 -17.96 -9.70 17.12
C TYR A 319 -16.75 -9.38 18.00
N LEU A 320 -15.55 -9.67 17.50
CA LEU A 320 -14.28 -9.36 18.16
C LEU A 320 -14.18 -7.87 18.54
N GLY A 321 -13.79 -7.58 19.77
CA GLY A 321 -13.63 -6.22 20.27
C GLY A 321 -14.93 -5.52 20.68
N THR A 322 -16.08 -6.23 20.63
CA THR A 322 -17.38 -5.74 21.09
C THR A 322 -17.84 -6.57 22.29
N PRO A 323 -17.57 -6.14 23.53
CA PRO A 323 -17.92 -6.91 24.71
C PRO A 323 -19.43 -7.12 24.88
N MET A 324 -19.84 -8.35 25.21
CA MET A 324 -21.24 -8.70 25.48
C MET A 324 -21.46 -9.01 26.96
N THR A 325 -22.59 -8.55 27.52
CA THR A 325 -22.91 -8.76 28.93
C THR A 325 -23.69 -10.04 29.15
N ILE A 326 -23.20 -10.88 30.06
CA ILE A 326 -23.93 -12.03 30.58
C ILE A 326 -24.30 -11.72 32.04
N THR A 327 -25.58 -11.49 32.28
CA THR A 327 -26.10 -11.24 33.64
C THR A 327 -26.59 -12.55 34.24
N ALA A 328 -25.97 -13.05 35.31
CA ALA A 328 -26.37 -14.32 35.93
C ALA A 328 -26.66 -14.18 37.43
N ALA A 329 -27.63 -14.94 37.93
CA ALA A 329 -27.89 -15.06 39.36
C ALA A 329 -26.92 -16.04 40.04
N ASN A 330 -26.63 -17.18 39.40
CA ASN A 330 -25.60 -18.14 39.79
C ASN A 330 -24.81 -18.62 38.56
N VAL A 331 -23.53 -18.98 38.77
CA VAL A 331 -22.68 -19.59 37.73
C VAL A 331 -22.05 -20.89 38.23
N SER A 332 -21.90 -21.86 37.33
CA SER A 332 -21.15 -23.11 37.53
C SER A 332 -20.28 -23.36 36.30
N ILE A 333 -18.96 -23.15 36.44
CA ILE A 333 -18.04 -23.08 35.29
C ILE A 333 -16.82 -23.98 35.52
N SER A 334 -16.39 -24.70 34.48
CA SER A 334 -15.16 -25.49 34.48
C SER A 334 -14.52 -25.49 33.09
N ASN A 335 -13.19 -25.60 33.00
CA ASN A 335 -12.45 -25.71 31.73
C ASN A 335 -12.90 -24.69 30.65
N ALA A 336 -12.88 -23.39 30.95
CA ALA A 336 -13.45 -22.38 30.04
C ALA A 336 -12.54 -21.16 29.85
N ASP A 337 -12.47 -20.66 28.63
CA ASP A 337 -11.77 -19.43 28.28
C ASP A 337 -12.78 -18.38 27.80
N PHE A 338 -12.52 -17.10 28.07
CA PHE A 338 -13.45 -16.00 27.78
C PHE A 338 -12.80 -14.94 26.90
N ARG A 339 -13.54 -14.38 25.93
CA ARG A 339 -13.12 -13.22 25.13
C ARG A 339 -14.24 -12.23 24.91
N ASP A 340 -13.99 -10.95 25.17
CA ASP A 340 -14.96 -9.88 24.97
C ASP A 340 -16.30 -10.16 25.71
N ILE A 341 -16.22 -10.62 26.97
CA ILE A 341 -17.40 -10.89 27.83
C ILE A 341 -17.37 -10.03 29.08
N ILE A 342 -18.53 -9.47 29.42
CA ILE A 342 -18.78 -8.78 30.69
C ILE A 342 -19.59 -9.72 31.60
N GLY A 343 -18.97 -10.21 32.67
CA GLY A 343 -19.65 -10.94 33.73
C GLY A 343 -20.43 -9.98 34.64
N ALA A 344 -21.74 -10.16 34.78
CA ALA A 344 -22.60 -9.28 35.57
C ALA A 344 -23.67 -10.05 36.37
N GLY A 345 -24.43 -9.34 37.18
CA GLY A 345 -25.47 -9.90 38.05
C GLY A 345 -24.99 -10.20 39.46
N THR A 346 -25.71 -11.06 40.18
CA THR A 346 -25.40 -11.41 41.58
C THR A 346 -24.52 -12.66 41.69
N ALA A 347 -24.23 -13.34 40.58
CA ALA A 347 -23.38 -14.52 40.57
C ALA A 347 -21.93 -14.19 40.99
N ASN A 348 -21.24 -15.18 41.57
CA ASN A 348 -19.81 -15.06 41.83
C ASN A 348 -19.00 -15.30 40.55
N TRP A 349 -18.54 -14.21 39.92
CA TRP A 349 -17.66 -14.25 38.74
C TRP A 349 -16.17 -14.36 39.08
N ASP A 350 -15.83 -14.79 40.30
CA ASP A 350 -14.47 -15.27 40.60
C ASP A 350 -14.28 -16.70 40.11
N LEU A 351 -13.62 -16.81 38.95
CA LEU A 351 -13.32 -18.06 38.28
C LEU A 351 -11.85 -18.46 38.47
N SER A 352 -11.13 -17.84 39.40
CA SER A 352 -9.68 -18.04 39.56
C SER A 352 -9.29 -19.48 39.91
N ALA A 353 -10.15 -20.17 40.65
CA ALA A 353 -9.91 -21.51 41.19
C ALA A 353 -10.80 -22.61 40.57
N ILE A 354 -11.40 -22.38 39.40
CA ILE A 354 -12.23 -23.41 38.75
C ILE A 354 -11.39 -24.61 38.28
N SER A 355 -12.02 -25.79 38.21
CA SER A 355 -11.38 -27.00 37.68
C SER A 355 -10.94 -26.79 36.23
N GLY A 356 -9.68 -27.14 35.94
CA GLY A 356 -9.05 -26.98 34.62
C GLY A 356 -8.64 -25.56 34.25
N GLY A 357 -8.88 -24.58 35.13
CA GLY A 357 -8.52 -23.18 34.94
C GLY A 357 -9.49 -22.38 34.07
N SER A 358 -9.43 -21.06 34.24
CA SER A 358 -10.15 -20.07 33.43
C SER A 358 -9.20 -19.16 32.64
N GLY A 359 -9.37 -19.11 31.33
CA GLY A 359 -8.52 -18.31 30.45
C GLY A 359 -9.07 -16.93 30.12
N ASP A 360 -8.20 -15.92 30.14
CA ASP A 360 -8.51 -14.55 29.70
C ASP A 360 -7.95 -14.29 28.30
N ALA A 361 -8.79 -14.47 27.28
CA ALA A 361 -8.44 -14.19 25.89
C ALA A 361 -8.62 -12.70 25.49
N GLY A 362 -8.79 -11.81 26.47
CA GLY A 362 -8.84 -10.35 26.29
C GLY A 362 -10.24 -9.76 26.09
N GLY A 363 -10.37 -8.47 26.38
CA GLY A 363 -11.62 -7.70 26.25
C GLY A 363 -12.69 -8.02 27.29
N ASN A 364 -12.35 -8.81 28.31
CA ASN A 364 -13.27 -9.20 29.36
C ASN A 364 -13.33 -8.15 30.48
N SER A 365 -14.46 -8.09 31.20
CA SER A 365 -14.59 -7.31 32.43
C SER A 365 -15.58 -7.96 33.40
N GLY A 366 -15.48 -7.65 34.70
CA GLY A 366 -16.36 -8.24 35.72
C GLY A 366 -16.08 -9.72 36.05
N ILE A 367 -15.01 -10.31 35.52
CA ILE A 367 -14.61 -11.71 35.74
C ILE A 367 -13.20 -11.73 36.33
N THR A 368 -12.98 -12.52 37.38
CA THR A 368 -11.63 -12.80 37.91
C THR A 368 -11.17 -14.15 37.38
N PHE A 369 -10.07 -14.17 36.63
CA PHE A 369 -9.55 -15.39 35.99
C PHE A 369 -8.49 -16.10 36.82
N THR A 370 -8.12 -17.32 36.41
CA THR A 370 -6.96 -18.02 36.96
C THR A 370 -5.72 -17.15 36.82
N THR A 371 -4.95 -17.01 37.90
CA THR A 371 -3.77 -16.16 37.93
C THR A 371 -2.79 -16.54 36.82
N ALA A 372 -2.35 -15.55 36.05
CA ALA A 372 -1.34 -15.74 35.01
C ALA A 372 -0.06 -16.35 35.60
N ALA A 373 0.55 -17.27 34.86
CA ALA A 373 1.76 -17.96 35.26
C ALA A 373 2.72 -18.13 34.08
N VAL A 374 4.00 -18.36 34.39
CA VAL A 374 5.02 -18.73 33.41
C VAL A 374 5.08 -20.26 33.36
N GLN A 375 4.87 -20.84 32.17
CA GLN A 375 4.95 -22.27 31.91
C GLN A 375 6.23 -22.57 31.12
N TYR A 376 7.03 -23.49 31.62
CA TYR A 376 8.28 -23.90 31.00
C TYR A 376 8.08 -25.23 30.29
N TRP A 377 8.47 -25.31 29.02
CA TRP A 377 8.47 -26.58 28.31
C TRP A 377 9.59 -27.48 28.82
N LYS A 378 9.37 -28.79 28.90
CA LYS A 378 10.38 -29.80 29.22
C LYS A 378 10.09 -31.13 28.51
N THR A 379 11.01 -31.58 27.66
CA THR A 379 10.99 -32.94 27.11
C THR A 379 12.41 -33.48 26.91
N THR A 380 12.62 -34.76 27.24
CA THR A 380 13.93 -35.44 27.13
C THR A 380 13.98 -36.48 26.00
N MET A 381 12.86 -36.68 25.30
CA MET A 381 12.71 -37.70 24.27
C MET A 381 12.60 -37.06 22.88
N THR A 382 13.03 -37.79 21.85
CA THR A 382 12.88 -37.40 20.44
C THR A 382 11.43 -37.53 19.95
N GLY A 383 11.15 -37.03 18.74
CA GLY A 383 9.87 -37.16 18.05
C GLY A 383 8.91 -35.99 18.27
N SER A 384 7.67 -36.16 17.82
CA SER A 384 6.62 -35.14 17.95
C SER A 384 5.99 -35.15 19.34
N LYS A 385 5.88 -33.96 19.93
CA LYS A 385 5.27 -33.70 21.25
C LYS A 385 4.19 -32.64 21.10
N ASN A 386 3.01 -32.92 21.62
CA ASN A 386 1.85 -32.05 21.50
C ASN A 386 1.86 -30.96 22.56
N TRP A 387 1.53 -29.73 22.18
CA TRP A 387 1.37 -28.59 23.09
C TRP A 387 0.37 -28.90 24.21
N SER A 388 -0.67 -29.68 23.92
CA SER A 388 -1.67 -30.08 24.92
C SER A 388 -1.22 -31.16 25.91
N ASP A 389 -0.04 -31.76 25.77
CA ASP A 389 0.43 -32.77 26.73
C ASP A 389 1.02 -32.10 27.98
N VAL A 390 0.23 -32.10 29.06
CA VAL A 390 0.61 -31.51 30.36
C VAL A 390 1.93 -32.05 30.90
N ASN A 391 2.32 -33.28 30.54
CA ASN A 391 3.58 -33.88 30.99
C ASN A 391 4.82 -33.22 30.38
N ASN A 392 4.67 -32.33 29.39
CA ASN A 392 5.78 -31.52 28.87
C ASN A 392 5.81 -30.10 29.44
N TRP A 393 4.95 -29.77 30.42
CA TRP A 393 4.92 -28.43 31.04
C TRP A 393 5.37 -28.47 32.50
N ALA A 394 6.20 -27.51 32.89
CA ALA A 394 6.73 -27.33 34.23
C ALA A 394 6.48 -25.91 34.75
N SER A 395 6.42 -25.75 36.07
CA SER A 395 6.24 -24.44 36.74
C SER A 395 7.54 -23.64 36.93
N SER A 396 8.68 -24.22 36.58
CA SER A 396 10.01 -23.59 36.63
C SER A 396 10.95 -24.17 35.57
N SER A 397 11.96 -23.41 35.16
CA SER A 397 12.99 -23.86 34.22
C SER A 397 13.67 -25.15 34.69
N GLY A 398 13.74 -26.15 33.81
CA GLY A 398 14.33 -27.46 34.12
C GLY A 398 13.54 -28.33 35.12
N GLY A 399 12.38 -27.87 35.59
CA GLY A 399 11.50 -28.63 36.49
C GLY A 399 10.96 -29.92 35.85
N ALA A 400 10.43 -30.81 36.69
CA ALA A 400 9.79 -32.04 36.21
C ALA A 400 8.53 -31.72 35.40
N GLY A 401 8.38 -32.35 34.24
CA GLY A 401 7.17 -32.27 33.43
C GLY A 401 5.93 -32.74 34.20
N GLY A 402 4.79 -32.10 33.97
CA GLY A 402 3.55 -32.29 34.73
C GLY A 402 3.44 -31.44 36.00
N SER A 403 4.49 -30.69 36.39
CA SER A 403 4.43 -29.73 37.50
C SER A 403 3.83 -28.38 37.12
N GLY A 404 3.70 -28.11 35.82
CA GLY A 404 3.02 -26.94 35.26
C GLY A 404 1.63 -27.27 34.73
N ARG A 405 1.10 -26.40 33.87
CA ARG A 405 -0.15 -26.61 33.13
C ARG A 405 0.05 -26.29 31.65
N VAL A 406 -0.83 -26.80 30.81
CA VAL A 406 -0.96 -26.32 29.44
C VAL A 406 -1.30 -24.83 29.49
N PRO A 407 -0.54 -23.94 28.80
CA PRO A 407 -0.73 -22.50 28.91
C PRO A 407 -2.19 -22.04 28.71
N LEU A 408 -2.65 -21.19 29.62
CA LEU A 408 -3.87 -20.41 29.44
C LEU A 408 -3.58 -19.17 28.56
N PRO A 409 -4.58 -18.53 27.95
CA PRO A 409 -4.41 -17.31 27.15
C PRO A 409 -3.56 -16.19 27.79
N GLN A 410 -3.56 -16.07 29.11
CA GLN A 410 -2.81 -15.08 29.89
C GLN A 410 -1.41 -15.54 30.33
N ASP A 411 -1.07 -16.82 30.13
CA ASP A 411 0.19 -17.43 30.57
C ASP A 411 1.32 -17.19 29.56
N ASP A 412 2.55 -17.05 30.04
CA ASP A 412 3.74 -17.04 29.20
C ASP A 412 4.28 -18.46 29.01
N ALA A 413 4.68 -18.83 27.80
CA ALA A 413 5.26 -20.12 27.45
C ALA A 413 6.74 -19.95 27.11
N ILE A 414 7.62 -20.56 27.92
CA ILE A 414 9.07 -20.42 27.81
C ILE A 414 9.71 -21.73 27.35
N PHE A 415 10.56 -21.61 26.34
CA PHE A 415 11.43 -22.66 25.81
C PHE A 415 12.88 -22.20 25.95
N ASP A 416 13.56 -22.69 26.98
CA ASP A 416 14.93 -22.31 27.31
C ASP A 416 15.92 -23.47 27.08
N ALA A 417 17.17 -23.30 27.52
CA ALA A 417 18.22 -24.30 27.37
C ALA A 417 17.89 -25.66 28.01
N ASN A 418 17.00 -25.69 29.00
CA ASN A 418 16.56 -26.91 29.69
C ASN A 418 15.36 -27.58 29.02
N SER A 419 14.70 -26.93 28.06
CA SER A 419 13.41 -27.37 27.52
C SER A 419 13.50 -28.59 26.60
N ILE A 420 14.51 -28.66 25.73
CA ILE A 420 14.64 -29.71 24.71
C ILE A 420 15.91 -30.52 24.96
N GLY A 421 15.78 -31.76 25.40
CA GLY A 421 16.91 -32.64 25.74
C GLY A 421 17.47 -33.49 24.58
N ALA A 422 16.85 -33.47 23.41
CA ALA A 422 17.26 -34.28 22.25
C ALA A 422 17.06 -33.52 20.93
N THR A 423 17.93 -33.76 19.94
CA THR A 423 17.78 -33.21 18.59
C THR A 423 16.57 -33.80 17.87
N SER A 424 16.05 -33.09 16.86
CA SER A 424 14.91 -33.54 16.03
C SER A 424 13.59 -33.69 16.80
N THR A 425 13.43 -32.99 17.92
CA THR A 425 12.14 -32.86 18.60
C THR A 425 11.24 -31.86 17.86
N THR A 426 9.97 -32.24 17.66
CA THR A 426 8.95 -31.36 17.07
C THR A 426 7.93 -31.00 18.14
N VAL A 427 7.72 -29.70 18.38
CA VAL A 427 6.64 -29.18 19.23
C VAL A 427 5.44 -28.85 18.35
N VAL A 428 4.39 -29.66 18.44
CA VAL A 428 3.16 -29.53 17.65
C VAL A 428 2.18 -28.63 18.38
N ALA A 429 1.87 -27.48 17.79
CA ALA A 429 0.93 -26.49 18.31
C ALA A 429 -0.53 -26.94 18.11
N ASP A 430 -0.92 -28.00 18.80
CA ASP A 430 -2.25 -28.61 18.67
C ASP A 430 -3.33 -27.97 19.56
N MET A 431 -3.04 -26.82 20.17
CA MET A 431 -3.98 -26.00 20.93
C MET A 431 -4.34 -24.72 20.15
N PRO A 432 -5.64 -24.39 19.97
CA PRO A 432 -6.03 -23.16 19.25
C PRO A 432 -5.58 -21.86 19.94
N ARG A 433 -5.39 -21.89 21.26
CA ARG A 433 -4.94 -20.76 22.08
C ARG A 433 -3.61 -21.16 22.72
N LEU A 434 -2.51 -20.55 22.28
CA LEU A 434 -1.17 -20.98 22.68
C LEU A 434 -0.65 -20.30 23.95
N GLY A 435 -1.24 -19.16 24.34
CA GLY A 435 -0.84 -18.37 25.50
C GLY A 435 -0.63 -16.90 25.14
N LYS A 436 -0.11 -16.15 26.10
CA LYS A 436 0.23 -14.73 25.96
C LYS A 436 1.51 -14.61 25.15
N SER A 437 2.69 -14.78 25.76
CA SER A 437 3.95 -14.71 25.03
C SER A 437 4.57 -16.09 24.86
N ILE A 438 5.17 -16.35 23.71
CA ILE A 438 5.93 -17.58 23.43
C ILE A 438 7.37 -17.18 23.20
N ASP A 439 8.27 -17.61 24.08
CA ASP A 439 9.68 -17.22 24.06
C ASP A 439 10.58 -18.45 23.90
N TRP A 440 11.37 -18.47 22.82
CA TRP A 440 12.36 -19.50 22.51
C TRP A 440 13.80 -19.08 22.84
N THR A 441 13.99 -17.99 23.59
CA THR A 441 15.30 -17.48 23.94
C THR A 441 16.11 -18.51 24.73
N GLY A 442 17.34 -18.75 24.28
CA GLY A 442 18.27 -19.67 24.93
C GLY A 442 18.02 -21.15 24.65
N MET A 443 17.02 -21.50 23.84
CA MET A 443 16.76 -22.88 23.45
C MET A 443 17.94 -23.50 22.67
N THR A 444 18.15 -24.81 22.86
CA THR A 444 19.19 -25.62 22.19
C THR A 444 18.60 -26.85 21.45
N ASN A 445 19.42 -27.58 20.68
CA ASN A 445 19.06 -28.83 19.98
C ASN A 445 18.12 -28.72 18.76
N THR A 446 18.04 -27.54 18.14
CA THR A 446 17.40 -27.29 16.83
C THR A 446 16.00 -27.93 16.63
N PRO A 447 15.04 -27.71 17.54
CA PRO A 447 13.70 -28.26 17.46
C PRO A 447 12.89 -27.62 16.33
N THR A 448 11.82 -28.29 15.93
CA THR A 448 10.82 -27.76 15.00
C THR A 448 9.59 -27.27 15.77
N PHE A 449 9.21 -26.01 15.61
CA PHE A 449 7.90 -25.52 16.02
C PHE A 449 6.90 -25.73 14.88
N SER A 450 5.85 -26.51 15.12
CA SER A 450 4.93 -26.98 14.09
C SER A 450 3.52 -26.41 14.28
N LEU A 451 3.19 -25.40 13.48
CA LEU A 451 1.88 -24.73 13.33
C LEU A 451 1.10 -25.34 12.15
N THR A 452 0.86 -26.65 12.19
CA THR A 452 0.27 -27.41 11.06
C THR A 452 -1.04 -28.13 11.41
N SER A 453 -1.36 -28.30 12.70
CA SER A 453 -2.48 -29.12 13.18
C SER A 453 -3.82 -28.39 13.29
N THR A 454 -3.82 -27.12 13.69
CA THR A 454 -5.02 -26.29 13.90
C THR A 454 -4.63 -24.82 13.70
N PRO A 455 -5.55 -23.92 13.33
CA PRO A 455 -5.34 -22.48 13.51
C PRO A 455 -4.97 -22.15 14.95
N ASN A 456 -4.04 -21.21 15.13
CA ASN A 456 -3.48 -20.85 16.43
C ASN A 456 -3.62 -19.34 16.69
N THR A 457 -3.86 -18.98 17.94
CA THR A 457 -3.89 -17.60 18.43
C THR A 457 -2.83 -17.38 19.50
N ILE A 458 -2.11 -16.26 19.39
CA ILE A 458 -1.16 -15.74 20.38
C ILE A 458 -1.70 -14.40 20.91
N TYR A 459 -1.70 -14.21 22.23
CA TYR A 459 -2.24 -13.00 22.87
C TYR A 459 -1.17 -11.97 23.27
N GLY A 460 0.10 -12.25 22.95
CA GLY A 460 1.26 -11.44 23.29
C GLY A 460 2.40 -11.61 22.28
N SER A 461 3.65 -11.62 22.78
CA SER A 461 4.85 -11.64 21.93
C SER A 461 5.16 -13.05 21.40
N LEU A 462 5.81 -13.13 20.23
CA LEU A 462 6.43 -14.36 19.74
C LEU A 462 7.92 -14.09 19.49
N THR A 463 8.79 -14.79 20.21
CA THR A 463 10.25 -14.68 20.08
C THR A 463 10.81 -16.02 19.64
N MET A 464 11.20 -16.12 18.37
CA MET A 464 11.88 -17.28 17.79
C MET A 464 13.38 -17.03 17.68
N VAL A 465 14.17 -18.11 17.58
CA VAL A 465 15.64 -18.04 17.48
C VAL A 465 16.16 -18.66 16.19
N ALA A 466 17.31 -18.20 15.71
CA ALA A 466 17.90 -18.65 14.44
C ALA A 466 18.09 -20.19 14.37
N GLY A 467 18.45 -20.83 15.47
CA GLY A 467 18.75 -22.26 15.52
C GLY A 467 17.55 -23.22 15.48
N MET A 468 16.30 -22.75 15.45
CA MET A 468 15.11 -23.62 15.38
C MET A 468 14.66 -23.90 13.94
N ASN A 469 13.64 -24.72 13.75
CA ASN A 469 12.89 -24.86 12.49
C ASN A 469 11.43 -24.43 12.70
N LEU A 470 10.79 -23.93 11.64
CA LEU A 470 9.36 -23.57 11.63
C LEU A 470 8.64 -24.39 10.55
N ALA A 471 7.63 -25.16 10.95
CA ALA A 471 6.69 -25.80 10.04
C ALA A 471 5.33 -25.08 10.16
N TYR A 472 4.82 -24.51 9.07
CA TYR A 472 3.74 -23.52 9.13
C TYR A 472 2.68 -23.73 8.05
N ASN A 473 1.50 -24.28 8.36
CA ASN A 473 0.46 -24.57 7.36
C ASN A 473 -0.96 -24.16 7.80
N GLN A 474 -1.08 -23.48 8.95
CA GLN A 474 -2.33 -23.04 9.53
C GLN A 474 -2.27 -21.54 9.81
N MET A 475 -3.43 -20.89 9.88
CA MET A 475 -3.50 -19.46 10.20
C MET A 475 -2.97 -19.23 11.62
N LEU A 476 -2.02 -18.31 11.74
CA LEU A 476 -1.57 -17.73 13.00
C LEU A 476 -2.19 -16.34 13.16
N ASP A 477 -2.82 -16.09 14.31
CA ASP A 477 -3.50 -14.83 14.61
C ASP A 477 -2.97 -14.22 15.91
N PHE A 478 -2.57 -12.95 15.85
CA PHE A 478 -2.22 -12.16 17.02
C PHE A 478 -3.47 -11.40 17.49
N GLN A 479 -3.92 -11.65 18.73
CA GLN A 479 -5.12 -11.02 19.30
C GLN A 479 -4.87 -10.27 20.61
N GLY A 480 -3.61 -10.04 20.98
CA GLY A 480 -3.28 -9.27 22.18
C GLY A 480 -3.91 -7.87 22.20
N ARG A 481 -4.23 -7.37 23.40
CA ARG A 481 -4.80 -6.03 23.63
C ARG A 481 -3.78 -5.00 24.15
N GLY A 482 -2.50 -5.40 24.18
CA GLY A 482 -1.39 -4.58 24.67
C GLY A 482 -0.34 -4.37 23.59
N SER A 483 0.83 -3.86 23.98
CA SER A 483 1.98 -3.70 23.10
C SER A 483 2.90 -4.92 23.21
N TYR A 484 3.09 -5.60 22.08
CA TYR A 484 3.83 -6.84 21.99
C TYR A 484 4.73 -6.86 20.77
N THR A 485 5.59 -7.89 20.70
CA THR A 485 6.66 -7.95 19.70
C THR A 485 6.68 -9.26 18.94
N LEU A 486 7.18 -9.21 17.71
CA LEU A 486 7.48 -10.39 16.89
C LEU A 486 8.96 -10.40 16.53
N THR A 487 9.66 -11.45 16.94
CA THR A 487 10.98 -11.84 16.45
C THR A 487 10.85 -13.15 15.70
N SER A 488 11.02 -13.11 14.38
CA SER A 488 10.94 -14.28 13.51
C SER A 488 12.14 -15.23 13.69
N GLY A 489 13.26 -14.76 14.22
CA GLY A 489 14.51 -15.52 14.30
C GLY A 489 15.00 -15.91 12.91
N GLY A 490 14.74 -15.07 11.89
CA GLY A 490 15.03 -15.33 10.48
C GLY A 490 14.22 -16.46 9.86
N LYS A 491 13.07 -16.84 10.45
CA LYS A 491 12.20 -17.90 9.93
C LYS A 491 11.23 -17.37 8.89
N THR A 492 10.91 -18.20 7.91
CA THR A 492 9.89 -17.90 6.91
C THR A 492 8.56 -18.51 7.34
N PHE A 493 7.51 -17.70 7.38
CA PHE A 493 6.14 -18.15 7.65
C PHE A 493 5.54 -18.76 6.38
N SER A 494 6.08 -19.92 5.93
CA SER A 494 5.82 -20.45 4.59
C SER A 494 5.57 -21.97 4.42
N THR A 495 4.33 -22.48 4.60
CA THR A 495 3.79 -23.65 3.84
C THR A 495 2.26 -23.48 3.58
N GLY A 496 1.74 -23.96 2.43
CA GLY A 496 0.31 -23.96 2.02
C GLY A 496 -0.47 -22.64 2.02
N ALA A 497 -1.82 -22.72 2.02
CA ALA A 497 -2.78 -21.61 1.86
C ALA A 497 -2.99 -20.72 3.12
N ALA A 498 -2.07 -20.78 4.09
CA ALA A 498 -2.21 -20.10 5.37
C ALA A 498 -1.54 -18.70 5.37
N GLY A 499 -2.26 -17.69 5.87
CA GLY A 499 -1.78 -16.32 6.10
C GLY A 499 -1.43 -16.04 7.57
N LEU A 500 -0.85 -14.87 7.83
CA LEU A 500 -0.60 -14.32 9.17
C LEU A 500 -1.62 -13.20 9.42
N SER A 501 -2.31 -13.22 10.56
CA SER A 501 -3.30 -12.20 10.91
C SER A 501 -2.94 -11.44 12.18
N ILE A 502 -3.18 -10.14 12.15
CA ILE A 502 -3.04 -9.23 13.28
C ILE A 502 -4.43 -8.66 13.58
N SER A 503 -5.08 -9.18 14.61
CA SER A 503 -6.41 -8.81 15.06
C SER A 503 -6.38 -8.23 16.48
N MET A 504 -5.39 -7.38 16.75
CA MET A 504 -5.05 -6.85 18.08
C MET A 504 -5.88 -5.61 18.43
N VAL A 505 -7.16 -5.77 18.80
CA VAL A 505 -8.05 -4.65 19.14
C VAL A 505 -7.38 -3.72 20.18
N GLY A 506 -7.07 -2.49 19.78
CA GLY A 506 -6.38 -1.49 20.61
C GLY A 506 -4.92 -1.81 20.97
N GLY A 507 -4.36 -2.94 20.49
CA GLY A 507 -2.99 -3.37 20.73
C GLY A 507 -2.03 -3.06 19.58
N THR A 508 -0.74 -3.27 19.84
CA THR A 508 0.35 -3.05 18.87
C THR A 508 1.22 -4.29 18.76
N LEU A 509 1.53 -4.71 17.52
CA LEU A 509 2.59 -5.66 17.22
C LEU A 509 3.78 -4.94 16.58
N THR A 510 4.92 -4.93 17.27
CA THR A 510 6.17 -4.32 16.80
C THR A 510 7.14 -5.39 16.32
N LEU A 511 7.68 -5.25 15.11
CA LEU A 511 8.72 -6.15 14.60
C LEU A 511 10.07 -5.85 15.27
N LEU A 512 10.84 -6.90 15.56
CA LEU A 512 12.21 -6.81 16.09
C LEU A 512 13.27 -7.40 15.14
N ASP A 513 12.84 -7.99 14.02
CA ASP A 513 13.65 -8.43 12.90
C ASP A 513 12.81 -8.45 11.61
N ASP A 514 13.43 -8.78 10.48
CA ASP A 514 12.74 -8.88 9.18
C ASP A 514 11.66 -9.97 9.20
N LEU A 515 10.46 -9.63 8.73
CA LEU A 515 9.35 -10.57 8.58
C LEU A 515 9.31 -11.12 7.16
N ASN A 516 9.52 -12.43 7.00
CA ASN A 516 9.49 -13.08 5.69
C ASN A 516 8.37 -14.12 5.56
N MET A 517 7.55 -13.96 4.53
CA MET A 517 6.44 -14.83 4.13
C MET A 517 6.54 -15.23 2.63
N SER A 518 7.66 -14.96 1.95
CA SER A 518 7.73 -14.82 0.49
C SER A 518 7.96 -16.09 -0.36
N THR A 519 7.76 -17.32 0.17
CA THR A 519 7.92 -18.55 -0.65
C THR A 519 6.61 -19.33 -0.83
N GLY A 520 6.11 -19.39 -2.07
CA GLY A 520 4.94 -20.18 -2.51
C GLY A 520 3.68 -19.35 -2.84
N ASN A 521 2.65 -19.98 -3.41
CA ASN A 521 1.43 -19.30 -3.90
C ASN A 521 0.49 -18.86 -2.76
N ALA A 522 -0.10 -17.65 -2.89
CA ALA A 522 -1.21 -17.07 -2.11
C ALA A 522 -1.02 -16.90 -0.58
N ARG A 523 -0.16 -15.95 -0.16
CA ARG A 523 0.07 -15.66 1.27
C ARG A 523 -0.17 -14.19 1.59
N THR A 524 -1.22 -13.94 2.35
CA THR A 524 -1.61 -12.60 2.76
C THR A 524 -1.20 -12.35 4.21
N LEU A 525 -0.54 -11.22 4.44
CA LEU A 525 -0.44 -10.59 5.76
C LEU A 525 -1.69 -9.73 5.96
N PHE A 526 -2.50 -10.08 6.95
CA PHE A 526 -3.74 -9.38 7.27
C PHE A 526 -3.57 -8.49 8.48
N LEU A 527 -3.90 -7.21 8.35
CA LEU A 527 -4.16 -6.33 9.49
C LEU A 527 -5.67 -6.14 9.65
N ASN A 528 -6.24 -6.77 10.67
CA ASN A 528 -7.67 -6.82 10.98
C ASN A 528 -8.10 -5.89 12.13
N ASN A 529 -7.19 -5.53 13.03
CA ASN A 529 -7.39 -4.57 14.12
C ASN A 529 -6.02 -4.19 14.70
N GLY A 530 -5.91 -3.00 15.28
CA GLY A 530 -4.72 -2.57 16.03
C GLY A 530 -3.60 -2.04 15.14
N THR A 531 -2.40 -1.97 15.70
CA THR A 531 -1.22 -1.39 15.06
C THR A 531 -0.24 -2.47 14.64
N LEU A 532 0.17 -2.47 13.37
CA LEU A 532 1.39 -3.13 12.91
C LEU A 532 2.48 -2.07 12.76
N ASP A 533 3.54 -2.22 13.54
CA ASP A 533 4.73 -1.38 13.50
C ASP A 533 5.94 -2.19 13.02
N ALA A 534 6.39 -1.91 11.80
CA ALA A 534 7.56 -2.57 11.23
C ALA A 534 8.89 -2.12 11.84
N ASN A 535 8.91 -1.00 12.58
CA ASN A 535 10.08 -0.56 13.36
C ASN A 535 11.39 -0.48 12.54
N GLY A 536 11.29 -0.15 11.25
CA GLY A 536 12.43 -0.05 10.33
C GLY A 536 12.89 -1.36 9.68
N PHE A 537 12.29 -2.50 10.03
CA PHE A 537 12.60 -3.80 9.44
C PHE A 537 11.87 -4.05 8.10
N ASN A 538 12.41 -4.99 7.31
CA ASN A 538 11.80 -5.39 6.06
C ASN A 538 10.57 -6.28 6.28
N VAL A 539 9.59 -6.16 5.39
CA VAL A 539 8.39 -7.00 5.38
C VAL A 539 8.23 -7.61 3.99
N ASN A 540 8.39 -8.92 3.88
CA ASN A 540 8.29 -9.64 2.62
C ASN A 540 7.07 -10.55 2.65
N CYS A 541 6.05 -10.27 1.85
CA CYS A 541 4.87 -11.14 1.69
C CYS A 541 4.39 -11.16 0.24
N ASN A 542 3.41 -11.99 -0.11
CA ASN A 542 2.83 -11.91 -1.46
C ASN A 542 1.80 -10.79 -1.54
N ASN A 543 0.88 -10.78 -0.57
CA ASN A 543 -0.17 -9.80 -0.47
C ASN A 543 -0.16 -9.19 0.93
N PHE A 544 -0.38 -7.89 1.01
CA PHE A 544 -0.75 -7.22 2.25
C PHE A 544 -2.19 -6.72 2.12
N SER A 545 -3.06 -7.02 3.10
CA SER A 545 -4.45 -6.58 3.09
C SER A 545 -4.87 -6.00 4.43
N SER A 546 -5.48 -4.82 4.36
CA SER A 546 -6.14 -4.12 5.47
C SER A 546 -7.37 -3.38 4.95
N ASN A 547 -8.15 -4.04 4.09
CA ASN A 547 -9.33 -3.50 3.42
C ASN A 547 -10.64 -3.78 4.17
N ASN A 548 -10.99 -2.90 5.10
CA ASN A 548 -12.05 -3.08 6.09
C ASN A 548 -12.14 -1.83 6.99
N SER A 549 -13.18 -1.73 7.83
CA SER A 549 -13.51 -0.48 8.56
C SER A 549 -13.24 -0.50 10.07
N ASN A 550 -12.45 -1.46 10.56
CA ASN A 550 -12.09 -1.49 12.00
C ASN A 550 -10.96 -0.49 12.28
N THR A 551 -10.71 -0.17 13.55
CA THR A 551 -9.60 0.71 13.96
C THR A 551 -8.24 0.03 13.77
N ARG A 552 -7.40 0.62 12.90
CA ARG A 552 -6.11 0.06 12.47
C ARG A 552 -5.05 1.14 12.38
N SER A 553 -3.79 0.75 12.55
CA SER A 553 -2.65 1.57 12.20
C SER A 553 -1.54 0.75 11.52
N ILE A 554 -0.96 1.32 10.46
CA ILE A 554 0.19 0.75 9.76
C ILE A 554 1.33 1.76 9.87
N ILE A 555 2.45 1.33 10.45
CA ILE A 555 3.68 2.11 10.56
C ILE A 555 4.77 1.33 9.82
N MET A 556 5.17 1.83 8.64
CA MET A 556 6.08 1.10 7.74
C MET A 556 7.56 1.28 8.09
N GLY A 557 7.91 2.35 8.83
CA GLY A 557 9.30 2.65 9.22
C GLY A 557 10.18 3.04 8.03
N SER A 558 11.43 2.57 8.02
CA SER A 558 12.42 2.80 6.96
C SER A 558 12.76 1.57 6.12
N GLY A 559 12.19 0.41 6.44
CA GLY A 559 12.48 -0.85 5.77
C GLY A 559 11.84 -0.96 4.39
N THR A 560 12.21 -2.02 3.65
CA THR A 560 11.58 -2.37 2.38
C THR A 560 10.44 -3.35 2.61
N TRP A 561 9.25 -2.96 2.15
CA TRP A 561 8.06 -3.81 2.11
C TRP A 561 7.94 -4.41 0.71
N THR A 562 8.27 -5.68 0.56
CA THR A 562 8.25 -6.38 -0.73
C THR A 562 6.99 -7.24 -0.86
N MET A 563 6.17 -6.94 -1.87
CA MET A 563 4.99 -7.73 -2.23
C MET A 563 5.29 -8.59 -3.46
N GLY A 564 4.95 -9.88 -3.41
CA GLY A 564 5.05 -10.81 -4.55
C GLY A 564 3.70 -11.06 -5.25
N ASN A 565 3.59 -10.77 -6.55
CA ASN A 565 2.34 -10.95 -7.32
C ASN A 565 2.09 -12.40 -7.80
N GLY A 566 2.42 -13.43 -7.01
CA GLY A 566 2.48 -14.83 -7.48
C GLY A 566 1.14 -15.53 -7.77
N TYR A 567 -0.01 -14.97 -7.39
CA TYR A 567 -1.31 -15.65 -7.53
C TYR A 567 -2.47 -14.69 -7.89
N GLN A 568 -3.14 -14.98 -9.01
CA GLN A 568 -3.85 -14.04 -9.90
C GLN A 568 -5.22 -13.49 -9.45
N VAL A 569 -5.51 -13.34 -8.15
CA VAL A 569 -6.85 -12.87 -7.72
C VAL A 569 -6.87 -11.84 -6.59
N ALA A 570 -5.75 -11.58 -5.92
CA ALA A 570 -5.68 -10.60 -4.83
C ALA A 570 -4.69 -9.48 -5.18
N SER A 571 -5.08 -8.23 -4.89
CA SER A 571 -4.18 -7.09 -4.99
C SER A 571 -2.93 -7.33 -4.14
N ALA A 572 -1.74 -7.07 -4.68
CA ALA A 572 -0.49 -7.20 -3.94
C ALA A 572 -0.47 -6.27 -2.70
N TRP A 573 -1.17 -5.14 -2.82
CA TRP A 573 -1.36 -4.16 -1.76
C TRP A 573 -2.81 -3.69 -1.74
N ASP A 574 -3.57 -4.12 -0.73
CA ASP A 574 -5.01 -3.93 -0.63
C ASP A 574 -5.40 -3.03 0.55
N LEU A 575 -5.46 -1.72 0.28
CA LEU A 575 -5.94 -0.66 1.17
C LEU A 575 -7.14 0.08 0.57
N GLN A 576 -8.05 -0.61 -0.13
CA GLN A 576 -9.21 0.03 -0.76
C GLN A 576 -10.09 0.81 0.23
N THR A 577 -10.36 0.24 1.39
CA THR A 577 -11.12 0.89 2.47
C THR A 577 -10.16 1.46 3.51
N THR A 578 -10.19 2.77 3.72
CA THR A 578 -9.32 3.48 4.68
C THR A 578 -10.08 4.00 5.91
N THR A 579 -11.35 3.65 6.06
CA THR A 579 -12.16 4.01 7.23
C THR A 579 -11.49 3.51 8.51
N ASN A 580 -11.24 4.41 9.47
CA ASN A 580 -10.56 4.11 10.74
C ASN A 580 -9.10 3.61 10.60
N LEU A 581 -8.44 3.88 9.47
CA LEU A 581 -7.03 3.58 9.24
C LEU A 581 -6.15 4.81 9.54
N THR A 582 -5.14 4.63 10.39
CA THR A 582 -3.99 5.55 10.51
C THR A 582 -2.81 4.98 9.74
N PHE A 583 -2.31 5.70 8.74
CA PHE A 583 -1.23 5.21 7.87
C PHE A 583 0.00 6.12 7.98
N ASP A 584 1.16 5.53 8.26
CA ASP A 584 2.45 6.19 8.28
C ASP A 584 3.46 5.40 7.45
N ALA A 585 3.81 5.93 6.27
CA ALA A 585 4.79 5.33 5.38
C ALA A 585 6.25 5.54 5.84
N GLY A 586 6.51 6.42 6.81
CA GLY A 586 7.86 6.77 7.25
C GLY A 586 8.79 7.09 6.07
N ASN A 587 10.01 6.54 6.13
CA ASN A 587 11.00 6.59 5.04
C ASN A 587 11.05 5.28 4.23
N SER A 588 9.98 4.47 4.27
CA SER A 588 9.97 3.12 3.70
C SER A 588 10.05 3.08 2.17
N THR A 589 10.32 1.89 1.66
CA THR A 589 10.16 1.54 0.25
C THR A 589 9.14 0.42 0.10
N LEU A 590 8.04 0.67 -0.61
CA LEU A 590 7.10 -0.36 -1.04
C LEU A 590 7.48 -0.87 -2.42
N GLN A 591 7.95 -2.11 -2.49
CA GLN A 591 8.34 -2.78 -3.72
C GLN A 591 7.30 -3.81 -4.12
N ILE A 592 6.63 -3.58 -5.25
CA ILE A 592 5.67 -4.53 -5.82
C ILE A 592 6.35 -5.30 -6.94
N ASN A 593 6.73 -6.56 -6.67
CA ASN A 593 7.33 -7.43 -7.66
C ASN A 593 6.27 -8.04 -8.58
N ASP A 594 6.54 -8.01 -9.87
CA ASP A 594 5.71 -8.70 -10.86
C ASP A 594 6.28 -10.10 -11.11
N SER A 595 5.44 -11.13 -10.95
CA SER A 595 5.81 -12.52 -11.16
C SER A 595 4.80 -13.28 -12.02
N THR A 596 3.85 -12.60 -12.66
CA THR A 596 2.75 -13.23 -13.39
C THR A 596 2.48 -12.61 -14.75
N TYR A 597 1.88 -13.39 -15.64
CA TYR A 597 1.49 -12.97 -16.99
C TYR A 597 0.06 -12.38 -17.08
N SER A 598 -0.68 -12.25 -15.96
CA SER A 598 -2.07 -11.77 -15.91
C SER A 598 -2.17 -10.32 -15.42
N THR A 599 -3.26 -9.63 -15.76
CA THR A 599 -3.57 -8.30 -15.23
C THR A 599 -3.62 -8.28 -13.69
N SER A 600 -3.07 -7.24 -13.07
CA SER A 600 -3.11 -7.03 -11.61
C SER A 600 -3.69 -5.66 -11.26
N THR A 601 -4.15 -5.52 -10.01
CA THR A 601 -4.66 -4.26 -9.47
C THR A 601 -3.90 -3.95 -8.18
N ILE A 602 -3.59 -2.68 -7.95
CA ILE A 602 -2.97 -2.17 -6.71
C ILE A 602 -3.89 -1.09 -6.12
N GLN A 603 -4.23 -1.23 -4.85
CA GLN A 603 -5.18 -0.37 -4.14
C GLN A 603 -4.45 0.36 -3.01
N PHE A 604 -3.90 1.52 -3.32
CA PHE A 604 -3.13 2.35 -2.37
C PHE A 604 -4.00 3.15 -1.39
N GLY A 605 -5.33 3.19 -1.59
CA GLY A 605 -6.27 3.80 -0.65
C GLY A 605 -6.32 5.33 -0.64
N GLY A 606 -5.65 5.99 -1.60
CA GLY A 606 -5.50 7.44 -1.62
C GLY A 606 -4.60 8.01 -0.51
N LEU A 607 -3.63 7.20 -0.08
CA LEU A 607 -2.69 7.51 0.99
C LEU A 607 -1.37 8.08 0.43
N GLU A 608 -0.52 8.59 1.33
CA GLU A 608 0.79 9.14 1.01
C GLU A 608 1.90 8.12 1.30
N TYR A 609 2.68 7.76 0.27
CA TYR A 609 3.78 6.82 0.36
C TYR A 609 5.11 7.54 0.18
N ASN A 610 6.18 7.03 0.79
CA ASN A 610 7.52 7.54 0.55
C ASN A 610 8.06 7.03 -0.79
N ASN A 611 8.74 5.88 -0.84
CA ASN A 611 9.22 5.30 -2.09
C ASN A 611 8.31 4.16 -2.54
N VAL A 612 7.86 4.18 -3.80
CA VAL A 612 7.14 3.06 -4.43
C VAL A 612 7.91 2.61 -5.66
N VAL A 613 8.19 1.31 -5.74
CA VAL A 613 8.85 0.66 -6.86
C VAL A 613 7.90 -0.38 -7.45
N ILE A 614 7.47 -0.16 -8.69
CA ILE A 614 6.75 -1.17 -9.46
C ILE A 614 7.78 -1.95 -10.28
N GLY A 615 7.94 -3.22 -9.95
CA GLY A 615 8.90 -4.12 -10.58
C GLY A 615 8.58 -4.39 -12.05
N ALA A 616 9.62 -4.73 -12.80
CA ALA A 616 9.53 -5.14 -14.20
C ALA A 616 8.72 -6.43 -14.34
N GLY A 617 7.96 -6.55 -15.42
CA GLY A 617 7.20 -7.73 -15.79
C GLY A 617 6.15 -7.43 -16.86
N LEU A 618 5.62 -8.49 -17.48
CA LEU A 618 4.69 -8.38 -18.60
C LEU A 618 3.23 -8.14 -18.18
N SER A 619 2.92 -8.17 -16.87
CA SER A 619 1.56 -7.90 -16.43
C SER A 619 1.15 -6.46 -16.75
N VAL A 620 -0.13 -6.29 -17.05
CA VAL A 620 -0.78 -4.98 -17.02
C VAL A 620 -1.24 -4.72 -15.59
N THR A 621 -0.69 -3.70 -14.94
CA THR A 621 -1.02 -3.36 -13.55
C THR A 621 -1.88 -2.10 -13.49
N THR A 622 -3.07 -2.19 -12.91
CA THR A 622 -3.94 -1.04 -12.66
C THR A 622 -3.65 -0.42 -11.29
N ILE A 623 -3.32 0.86 -11.26
CA ILE A 623 -3.23 1.67 -10.03
C ILE A 623 -4.58 2.36 -9.81
N VAL A 624 -5.17 2.11 -8.63
CA VAL A 624 -6.51 2.58 -8.27
C VAL A 624 -6.47 3.86 -7.43
N GLY A 625 -7.40 4.77 -7.72
CA GLY A 625 -7.63 5.98 -6.94
C GLY A 625 -6.55 7.05 -7.14
N SER A 626 -6.75 8.20 -6.50
CA SER A 626 -5.76 9.29 -6.49
C SER A 626 -4.82 9.11 -5.31
N ASN A 627 -3.52 8.93 -5.55
CA ASN A 627 -2.53 8.62 -4.50
C ASN A 627 -1.37 9.62 -4.52
N THR A 628 -0.64 9.73 -3.43
CA THR A 628 0.55 10.58 -3.32
C THR A 628 1.80 9.74 -3.08
N PHE A 629 2.86 10.00 -3.83
CA PHE A 629 4.16 9.35 -3.71
C PHE A 629 5.22 10.43 -3.50
N ASN A 630 6.18 10.19 -2.61
CA ASN A 630 7.41 10.97 -2.64
C ASN A 630 8.22 10.58 -3.88
N ASN A 631 8.51 9.29 -4.06
CA ASN A 631 9.17 8.77 -5.25
C ASN A 631 8.36 7.61 -5.86
N LEU A 632 8.15 7.63 -7.17
CA LEU A 632 7.53 6.54 -7.93
C LEU A 632 8.48 6.07 -9.01
N THR A 633 8.89 4.80 -8.93
CA THR A 633 9.73 4.13 -9.93
C THR A 633 8.96 3.03 -10.62
N ILE A 634 9.03 3.00 -11.96
CA ILE A 634 8.45 1.95 -12.81
C ILE A 634 9.60 1.32 -13.59
N ASN A 635 9.94 0.08 -13.26
CA ASN A 635 11.05 -0.63 -13.92
C ASN A 635 10.58 -1.26 -15.24
N ALA A 636 11.42 -1.17 -16.26
CA ALA A 636 11.15 -1.74 -17.58
C ALA A 636 11.46 -3.24 -17.64
N GLN A 637 10.74 -4.06 -18.40
CA GLN A 637 9.51 -3.79 -19.16
C GLN A 637 8.28 -3.75 -18.23
N LYS A 638 7.29 -2.87 -18.47
CA LYS A 638 6.03 -2.85 -17.69
C LYS A 638 4.87 -2.17 -18.42
N ALA A 639 3.64 -2.54 -18.08
CA ALA A 639 2.43 -1.79 -18.45
C ALA A 639 1.64 -1.35 -17.21
N ILE A 640 1.36 -0.04 -17.09
CA ILE A 640 0.58 0.56 -16.01
C ILE A 640 -0.68 1.22 -16.57
N LEU A 641 -1.82 0.88 -15.98
CA LEU A 641 -3.08 1.61 -16.14
C LEU A 641 -3.34 2.47 -14.91
N PHE A 642 -3.57 3.75 -15.09
CA PHE A 642 -4.05 4.63 -14.01
C PHE A 642 -5.56 4.80 -14.13
N THR A 643 -6.29 4.73 -13.01
CA THR A 643 -7.75 4.87 -13.06
C THR A 643 -8.16 6.21 -13.69
N SER A 644 -9.01 6.19 -14.71
CA SER A 644 -9.44 7.39 -15.44
C SER A 644 -10.01 8.45 -14.50
N GLY A 645 -9.62 9.72 -14.68
CA GLY A 645 -10.06 10.84 -13.83
C GLY A 645 -9.40 10.93 -12.45
N THR A 646 -8.48 10.01 -12.10
CA THR A 646 -7.72 10.07 -10.84
C THR A 646 -6.35 10.71 -11.04
N THR A 647 -5.77 11.23 -9.96
CA THR A 647 -4.47 11.92 -9.96
C THR A 647 -3.45 11.16 -9.13
N GLN A 648 -2.32 10.81 -9.73
CA GLN A 648 -1.13 10.43 -8.97
C GLN A 648 -0.28 11.69 -8.75
N THR A 649 -0.03 12.05 -7.50
CA THR A 649 0.83 13.19 -7.13
C THR A 649 2.22 12.68 -6.77
N ILE A 650 3.25 13.15 -7.45
CA ILE A 650 4.65 12.78 -7.21
C ILE A 650 5.40 14.02 -6.70
N ASN A 651 5.80 14.02 -5.43
CA ASN A 651 6.47 15.16 -4.81
C ASN A 651 7.96 15.22 -5.20
N GLY A 652 8.65 14.08 -5.14
CA GLY A 652 10.04 13.84 -5.53
C GLY A 652 10.14 13.24 -6.95
N ASN A 653 10.86 12.14 -7.11
CA ASN A 653 11.24 11.60 -8.42
C ASN A 653 10.15 10.72 -9.03
N PHE A 654 9.87 10.93 -10.33
CA PHE A 654 9.17 9.97 -11.17
C PHE A 654 10.18 9.35 -12.13
N ASN A 655 10.49 8.07 -11.92
CA ASN A 655 11.46 7.34 -12.72
C ASN A 655 10.75 6.29 -13.57
N ALA A 656 10.70 6.51 -14.89
CA ALA A 656 10.22 5.53 -15.85
C ALA A 656 11.08 5.66 -17.11
N THR A 657 12.01 4.73 -17.30
CA THR A 657 12.89 4.71 -18.47
C THR A 657 13.00 3.28 -18.95
N GLY A 658 12.55 3.05 -20.18
CA GLY A 658 12.72 1.79 -20.87
C GLY A 658 14.00 1.76 -21.70
N ASP A 659 14.10 0.71 -22.51
CA ASP A 659 15.09 0.59 -23.57
C ASP A 659 14.43 0.10 -24.86
N SER A 660 15.20 0.02 -25.94
CA SER A 660 14.72 -0.43 -27.26
C SER A 660 14.07 -1.83 -27.29
N SER A 661 14.35 -2.68 -26.30
CA SER A 661 13.77 -4.02 -26.13
C SER A 661 12.72 -4.08 -25.03
N ASN A 662 12.73 -3.15 -24.07
CA ASN A 662 11.86 -3.13 -22.90
C ASN A 662 11.14 -1.78 -22.75
N THR A 663 10.05 -1.58 -23.52
CA THR A 663 9.22 -0.36 -23.43
C THR A 663 8.35 -0.34 -22.17
N ILE A 664 8.15 0.82 -21.56
CA ILE A 664 7.15 1.02 -20.50
C ILE A 664 5.88 1.62 -21.11
N PHE A 665 4.72 1.01 -20.83
CA PHE A 665 3.41 1.50 -21.24
C PHE A 665 2.74 2.24 -20.08
N LEU A 666 2.35 3.49 -20.30
CA LEU A 666 1.59 4.30 -19.33
C LEU A 666 0.26 4.69 -19.98
N ALA A 667 -0.85 4.20 -19.45
CA ALA A 667 -2.16 4.51 -20.01
C ALA A 667 -3.24 4.79 -18.96
N SER A 668 -4.30 5.48 -19.37
CA SER A 668 -5.54 5.50 -18.59
C SER A 668 -6.25 4.15 -18.64
N SER A 669 -6.96 3.78 -17.57
CA SER A 669 -7.79 2.58 -17.52
C SER A 669 -8.99 2.64 -18.47
N THR A 670 -9.38 3.84 -18.92
CA THR A 670 -10.52 4.07 -19.80
C THR A 670 -10.06 4.88 -21.01
N PRO A 671 -9.96 4.26 -22.21
CA PRO A 671 -9.54 4.96 -23.41
C PRO A 671 -10.38 6.22 -23.71
N GLY A 672 -9.72 7.31 -24.07
CA GLY A 672 -10.33 8.62 -24.33
C GLY A 672 -10.72 9.42 -23.08
N SER A 673 -10.50 8.89 -21.88
CA SER A 673 -10.73 9.61 -20.61
C SER A 673 -9.42 9.67 -19.82
N PRO A 674 -8.75 10.84 -19.74
CA PRO A 674 -7.39 10.89 -19.24
C PRO A 674 -7.28 10.59 -17.73
N ALA A 675 -6.18 9.95 -17.34
CA ALA A 675 -5.68 9.95 -15.97
C ALA A 675 -4.62 11.05 -15.80
N ILE A 676 -4.32 11.45 -14.56
CA ILE A 676 -3.46 12.61 -14.29
C ILE A 676 -2.20 12.17 -13.54
N LEU A 677 -1.03 12.57 -14.04
CA LEU A 677 0.23 12.55 -13.30
C LEU A 677 0.61 13.99 -12.96
N SER A 678 0.80 14.29 -11.68
CA SER A 678 1.06 15.65 -11.19
C SER A 678 2.37 15.69 -10.44
N LYS A 679 3.22 16.68 -10.75
CA LYS A 679 4.45 16.96 -10.01
C LYS A 679 4.61 18.47 -9.82
N PRO A 680 4.83 18.98 -8.59
CA PRO A 680 4.78 20.41 -8.28
C PRO A 680 5.85 21.25 -8.98
N SER A 681 7.06 20.69 -9.15
CA SER A 681 8.21 21.35 -9.76
C SER A 681 9.27 20.31 -10.13
N GLY A 682 10.32 20.70 -10.86
CA GLY A 682 11.34 19.76 -11.33
C GLY A 682 11.18 19.40 -12.80
N VAL A 683 12.08 18.55 -13.27
CA VAL A 683 12.01 17.93 -14.59
C VAL A 683 11.81 16.42 -14.41
N VAL A 684 10.78 15.87 -15.06
CA VAL A 684 10.61 14.43 -15.23
C VAL A 684 11.24 14.05 -16.55
N THR A 685 12.15 13.07 -16.54
CA THR A 685 12.67 12.46 -17.77
C THR A 685 12.34 10.99 -17.79
N GLY A 686 11.80 10.53 -18.91
CA GLY A 686 11.84 9.14 -19.32
C GLY A 686 12.51 8.99 -20.68
N ASP A 687 12.57 7.74 -21.13
CA ASP A 687 12.79 7.40 -22.54
C ASP A 687 12.19 6.02 -22.81
N HIS A 688 11.95 5.69 -24.08
CA HIS A 688 11.30 4.43 -24.49
C HIS A 688 9.96 4.17 -23.76
N LEU A 689 9.12 5.20 -23.68
CA LEU A 689 7.76 5.16 -23.13
C LEU A 689 6.72 5.07 -24.25
N SER A 690 5.64 4.36 -24.01
CA SER A 690 4.42 4.41 -24.82
C SER A 690 3.29 4.96 -23.98
N ILE A 691 2.85 6.19 -24.26
CA ILE A 691 1.93 6.93 -23.39
C ILE A 691 0.58 7.09 -24.09
N GLN A 692 -0.53 6.84 -23.39
CA GLN A 692 -1.91 7.02 -23.89
C GLN A 692 -2.84 7.62 -22.83
N ASP A 693 -3.57 8.68 -23.17
CA ASP A 693 -4.58 9.31 -22.33
C ASP A 693 -4.03 9.71 -20.94
N ILE A 694 -2.82 10.26 -20.88
CA ILE A 694 -2.21 10.79 -19.65
C ILE A 694 -2.06 12.31 -19.73
N THR A 695 -2.63 13.01 -18.74
CA THR A 695 -2.40 14.43 -18.51
C THR A 695 -1.28 14.61 -17.48
N ALA A 696 -0.15 15.15 -17.92
CA ALA A 696 0.94 15.59 -17.07
C ALA A 696 0.69 17.04 -16.59
N THR A 697 0.81 17.30 -15.28
CA THR A 697 0.54 18.63 -14.68
C THR A 697 1.38 18.87 -13.42
N GLY A 698 1.05 19.94 -12.68
CA GLY A 698 1.57 20.24 -11.35
C GLY A 698 2.63 21.34 -11.31
N GLY A 699 3.19 21.75 -12.45
CA GLY A 699 4.21 22.81 -12.55
C GLY A 699 5.63 22.29 -12.79
N GLY A 700 5.86 20.99 -12.62
CA GLY A 700 7.01 20.27 -13.15
C GLY A 700 6.90 20.04 -14.66
N ALA A 701 8.04 19.90 -15.32
CA ALA A 701 8.12 19.68 -16.76
C ALA A 701 8.27 18.19 -17.09
N TRP A 702 7.50 17.70 -18.05
CA TRP A 702 7.40 16.26 -18.31
C TRP A 702 7.96 15.90 -19.68
N TYR A 703 9.17 15.33 -19.70
CA TYR A 703 9.86 14.88 -20.90
C TYR A 703 9.80 13.36 -20.99
N ALA A 704 9.13 12.85 -22.03
CA ALA A 704 9.01 11.42 -22.26
C ALA A 704 10.29 10.82 -22.89
N GLY A 705 11.22 11.62 -23.40
CA GLY A 705 12.40 11.15 -24.14
C GLY A 705 12.17 11.07 -25.65
N ALA A 706 13.26 11.10 -26.42
CA ALA A 706 13.23 11.13 -27.88
C ALA A 706 12.81 9.80 -28.53
N ASN A 707 12.97 8.67 -27.83
CA ASN A 707 12.61 7.34 -28.31
C ASN A 707 11.23 6.88 -27.81
N SER A 708 10.41 7.81 -27.32
CA SER A 708 9.07 7.56 -26.80
C SER A 708 7.98 7.81 -27.83
N THR A 709 6.86 7.08 -27.68
CA THR A 709 5.70 7.14 -28.56
C THR A 709 4.53 7.87 -27.89
N ASN A 710 4.04 8.92 -28.54
CA ASN A 710 2.79 9.58 -28.20
C ASN A 710 1.62 8.86 -28.89
N VAL A 711 0.91 7.97 -28.19
CA VAL A 711 -0.16 7.16 -28.80
C VAL A 711 -1.41 8.01 -29.09
N SER A 712 -2.06 8.55 -28.06
CA SER A 712 -3.23 9.43 -28.20
C SER A 712 -3.57 10.11 -26.87
N GLY A 713 -4.32 11.23 -26.90
CA GLY A 713 -4.98 11.82 -25.73
C GLY A 713 -4.06 12.32 -24.60
N ASN A 714 -2.75 12.43 -24.85
CA ASN A 714 -1.79 12.93 -23.87
C ASN A 714 -1.73 14.46 -23.89
N SER A 715 -1.60 15.06 -22.70
CA SER A 715 -1.38 16.51 -22.55
C SER A 715 -0.30 16.79 -21.50
N GLY A 716 0.39 17.92 -21.61
CA GLY A 716 1.48 18.31 -20.69
C GLY A 716 2.83 17.59 -20.88
N TRP A 717 2.90 16.57 -21.74
CA TRP A 717 4.12 15.84 -22.08
C TRP A 717 4.88 16.44 -23.27
N VAL A 718 6.20 16.32 -23.23
CA VAL A 718 7.13 16.65 -24.32
C VAL A 718 7.83 15.37 -24.77
N PHE A 719 7.64 14.97 -26.03
CA PHE A 719 8.24 13.76 -26.62
C PHE A 719 9.61 14.08 -27.23
N ALA A 720 10.51 14.52 -26.36
CA ALA A 720 11.91 14.79 -26.65
C ALA A 720 12.71 14.61 -25.36
N ASN A 721 14.04 14.57 -25.47
CA ASN A 721 14.91 14.61 -24.31
C ASN A 721 14.74 15.95 -23.57
N SER A 722 14.89 15.95 -22.25
CA SER A 722 14.90 17.21 -21.50
C SER A 722 16.10 18.06 -21.94
N PRO A 723 15.90 19.36 -22.21
CA PRO A 723 17.01 20.28 -22.31
C PRO A 723 17.70 20.38 -20.93
N GLY A 724 19.02 20.57 -20.93
CA GLY A 724 19.72 20.99 -19.71
C GLY A 724 19.21 22.35 -19.22
N ILE A 725 19.56 22.71 -17.99
CA ILE A 725 19.37 24.05 -17.44
C ILE A 725 20.55 24.90 -17.88
N PHE A 726 20.32 26.15 -18.28
CA PHE A 726 21.36 27.06 -18.74
C PHE A 726 21.22 28.43 -18.06
N TYR A 727 22.29 28.92 -17.44
CA TYR A 727 22.38 30.28 -16.91
C TYR A 727 23.70 30.93 -17.33
N SER A 728 23.63 31.95 -18.18
CA SER A 728 24.84 32.56 -18.76
C SER A 728 25.54 33.53 -17.84
N VAL A 729 26.84 33.68 -18.07
CA VAL A 729 27.73 34.64 -17.41
C VAL A 729 28.31 35.59 -18.46
N GLY A 730 28.24 36.90 -18.23
CA GLY A 730 28.87 37.92 -19.06
C GLY A 730 29.10 39.20 -18.26
N GLN A 731 30.21 39.92 -18.47
CA GLN A 731 30.69 40.98 -17.56
C GLN A 731 29.87 42.28 -17.63
N SER A 732 28.76 42.30 -18.40
CA SER A 732 27.88 43.44 -18.60
C SER A 732 26.42 43.10 -18.30
N THR A 733 25.65 44.06 -17.81
CA THR A 733 24.18 43.97 -17.67
C THR A 733 23.44 44.61 -18.85
N SER A 734 24.13 44.83 -19.97
CA SER A 734 23.59 45.50 -21.15
C SER A 734 22.56 44.63 -21.87
N ASP A 735 21.55 45.27 -22.46
CA ASP A 735 20.61 44.60 -23.36
C ASP A 735 21.31 44.29 -24.68
N LEU A 736 21.34 43.00 -25.03
CA LEU A 736 22.02 42.43 -26.18
C LEU A 736 21.12 42.35 -27.43
N LYS A 737 19.81 42.63 -27.27
CA LYS A 737 18.85 42.51 -28.36
C LYS A 737 19.16 43.50 -29.49
N THR A 738 18.90 43.07 -30.72
CA THR A 738 19.05 43.92 -31.90
C THR A 738 17.68 44.42 -32.34
N GLY A 739 17.55 45.74 -32.52
CA GLY A 739 16.32 46.39 -32.98
C GLY A 739 15.22 46.47 -31.92
N THR A 740 13.98 46.31 -32.34
CA THR A 740 12.79 46.27 -31.48
C THR A 740 11.99 44.99 -31.78
N PRO A 741 12.56 43.81 -31.46
CA PRO A 741 12.00 42.54 -31.89
C PRO A 741 10.74 42.21 -31.11
N THR A 742 9.88 41.43 -31.75
CA THR A 742 8.81 40.67 -31.09
C THR A 742 9.16 39.18 -31.09
N ILE A 743 8.58 38.43 -30.16
CA ILE A 743 8.77 36.99 -29.98
C ILE A 743 7.44 36.24 -30.02
N THR A 744 7.43 35.10 -30.70
CA THR A 744 6.42 34.03 -30.55
C THR A 744 7.11 32.78 -30.02
N ILE A 745 6.41 31.95 -29.24
CA ILE A 745 6.98 30.71 -28.68
C ILE A 745 6.01 29.58 -28.98
N ILE A 746 6.40 28.62 -29.82
CA ILE A 746 5.60 27.43 -30.08
C ILE A 746 6.46 26.22 -29.79
N ASP A 747 5.97 25.38 -28.89
CA ASP A 747 6.64 24.16 -28.50
C ASP A 747 8.06 24.32 -27.96
N GLY A 748 8.30 25.44 -27.26
CA GLY A 748 9.61 25.81 -26.75
C GLY A 748 10.53 26.46 -27.80
N ALA A 749 10.12 26.51 -29.07
CA ALA A 749 10.84 27.25 -30.11
C ALA A 749 10.39 28.72 -30.10
N ALA A 750 11.29 29.60 -29.69
CA ALA A 750 11.17 31.04 -29.78
C ALA A 750 11.55 31.53 -31.19
N THR A 751 10.64 32.22 -31.86
CA THR A 751 10.90 32.90 -33.14
C THR A 751 10.83 34.41 -32.94
N PHE A 752 11.91 35.10 -33.31
CA PHE A 752 12.00 36.55 -33.26
C PHE A 752 11.63 37.17 -34.60
N SER A 753 10.95 38.33 -34.59
CA SER A 753 10.55 39.04 -35.82
C SER A 753 11.71 39.61 -36.63
N GLU A 754 12.91 39.68 -36.05
CA GLU A 754 14.15 40.08 -36.70
C GLU A 754 15.33 39.31 -36.11
N ALA A 755 16.40 39.17 -36.89
CA ALA A 755 17.59 38.42 -36.50
C ALA A 755 18.31 39.08 -35.32
N GLN A 756 18.55 38.30 -34.27
CA GLN A 756 19.30 38.71 -33.09
C GLN A 756 20.76 38.32 -33.30
N THR A 757 21.60 39.29 -33.68
CA THR A 757 23.00 39.05 -34.13
C THR A 757 24.07 39.46 -33.13
N GLY A 758 23.67 40.01 -31.97
CA GLY A 758 24.58 40.34 -30.86
C GLY A 758 25.28 39.11 -30.27
N ASN A 759 26.03 39.33 -29.18
CA ASN A 759 26.72 38.30 -28.41
C ASN A 759 25.75 37.41 -27.61
N ILE A 760 24.82 36.78 -28.31
CA ILE A 760 23.70 36.03 -27.76
C ILE A 760 23.96 34.53 -27.94
N GLY A 761 23.62 33.75 -26.93
CA GLY A 761 23.65 32.29 -26.98
C GLY A 761 22.88 31.61 -25.85
N VAL A 762 23.17 30.32 -25.67
CA VAL A 762 22.63 29.51 -24.57
C VAL A 762 22.87 30.14 -23.20
N GLY A 763 21.87 30.03 -22.32
CA GLY A 763 21.86 30.60 -20.97
C GLY A 763 21.40 32.05 -20.89
N ASP A 764 21.25 32.76 -22.01
CA ASP A 764 20.80 34.15 -21.98
C ASP A 764 19.31 34.24 -21.66
N ARG A 765 18.98 35.23 -20.83
CA ARG A 765 17.62 35.50 -20.39
C ARG A 765 16.92 36.42 -21.38
N VAL A 766 15.76 35.96 -21.85
CA VAL A 766 14.83 36.73 -22.66
C VAL A 766 13.66 37.17 -21.79
N THR A 767 13.50 38.48 -21.61
CA THR A 767 12.33 39.07 -20.92
C THR A 767 11.37 39.64 -21.96
N TYR A 768 10.08 39.30 -21.89
CA TYR A 768 9.10 39.70 -22.91
C TYR A 768 7.70 39.93 -22.34
N GLY A 769 6.91 40.73 -23.05
CA GLY A 769 5.49 40.94 -22.74
C GLY A 769 5.22 41.71 -21.44
N ASN A 770 6.09 42.63 -21.03
CA ASN A 770 5.90 43.43 -19.82
C ASN A 770 4.55 44.17 -19.80
N ILE A 771 3.86 44.10 -18.66
CA ILE A 771 2.60 44.81 -18.39
C ILE A 771 2.62 45.46 -17.01
N ASP A 772 1.99 46.63 -16.85
CA ASP A 772 1.95 47.34 -15.57
C ASP A 772 1.12 46.58 -14.52
N ILE A 773 1.57 46.64 -13.26
CA ILE A 773 0.86 46.12 -12.09
C ILE A 773 0.04 47.24 -11.44
N THR A 774 -1.26 47.02 -11.28
CA THR A 774 -2.20 48.00 -10.71
C THR A 774 -2.49 47.78 -9.23
N THR A 775 -2.61 46.53 -8.77
CA THR A 775 -2.88 46.21 -7.35
C THR A 775 -2.30 44.85 -6.92
N PHE A 776 -2.07 44.71 -5.61
CA PHE A 776 -1.74 43.47 -4.91
C PHE A 776 -2.85 43.15 -3.90
N ALA A 777 -3.32 41.90 -3.85
CA ALA A 777 -4.38 41.48 -2.92
C ALA A 777 -4.04 40.15 -2.23
N ASP A 778 -4.25 40.11 -0.90
CA ASP A 778 -4.13 38.88 -0.11
C ASP A 778 -5.21 37.87 -0.49
N GLN A 779 -4.82 36.63 -0.79
CA GLN A 779 -5.76 35.51 -0.99
C GLN A 779 -5.82 34.56 0.21
N GLY A 780 -5.07 34.85 1.27
CA GLY A 780 -4.83 33.93 2.37
C GLY A 780 -3.84 32.82 2.00
N GLY A 781 -3.40 32.05 2.99
CA GLY A 781 -2.55 30.88 2.76
C GLY A 781 -1.15 31.17 2.17
N GLY A 782 -0.67 32.41 2.26
CA GLY A 782 0.62 32.81 1.66
C GLY A 782 0.56 33.03 0.15
N ILE A 783 -0.63 33.23 -0.41
CA ILE A 783 -0.84 33.52 -1.84
C ILE A 783 -1.16 35.01 -2.00
N THR A 784 -0.49 35.66 -2.95
CA THR A 784 -0.79 37.04 -3.36
C THR A 784 -1.32 37.05 -4.79
N ARG A 785 -2.45 37.73 -4.99
CA ARG A 785 -2.99 38.02 -6.32
C ARG A 785 -2.43 39.34 -6.84
N ILE A 786 -1.98 39.30 -8.09
CA ILE A 786 -1.48 40.44 -8.85
C ILE A 786 -2.54 40.83 -9.88
N THR A 787 -2.90 42.11 -9.95
CA THR A 787 -3.77 42.66 -10.99
C THR A 787 -2.95 43.51 -11.95
N THR A 788 -3.15 43.33 -13.25
CA THR A 788 -2.44 44.05 -14.31
C THR A 788 -3.30 45.16 -14.93
N SER A 789 -2.68 46.10 -15.65
CA SER A 789 -3.36 47.24 -16.27
C SER A 789 -4.22 46.89 -17.49
N ALA A 790 -3.99 45.72 -18.08
CA ALA A 790 -4.75 45.14 -19.19
C ALA A 790 -4.64 43.61 -19.15
N ASP A 791 -5.19 42.94 -20.16
CA ASP A 791 -5.03 41.50 -20.34
C ASP A 791 -3.55 41.15 -20.50
N HIS A 792 -3.03 40.30 -19.61
CA HIS A 792 -1.60 39.99 -19.57
C HIS A 792 -1.20 38.86 -20.52
N GLY A 793 -2.14 37.99 -20.91
CA GLY A 793 -1.87 36.82 -21.74
C GLY A 793 -1.01 35.72 -21.07
N PHE A 794 -0.60 35.91 -19.82
CA PHE A 794 0.02 34.88 -18.99
C PHE A 794 -0.94 33.71 -18.69
N SER A 795 -0.37 32.52 -18.53
CA SER A 795 -1.05 31.26 -18.22
C SER A 795 -0.56 30.67 -16.89
N GLN A 796 -1.31 29.73 -16.32
CA GLN A 796 -0.84 28.95 -15.17
C GLN A 796 0.49 28.25 -15.51
N TYR A 797 1.42 28.21 -14.54
CA TYR A 797 2.78 27.67 -14.66
C TYR A 797 3.78 28.50 -15.47
N ASP A 798 3.35 29.62 -16.07
CA ASP A 798 4.30 30.60 -16.59
C ASP A 798 5.17 31.16 -15.47
N TYR A 799 6.40 31.49 -15.82
CA TYR A 799 7.28 32.25 -14.95
C TYR A 799 7.21 33.72 -15.32
N VAL A 800 7.09 34.55 -14.28
CA VAL A 800 7.07 36.00 -14.40
C VAL A 800 8.15 36.62 -13.52
N THR A 801 8.83 37.62 -14.06
CA THR A 801 9.59 38.58 -13.27
C THR A 801 8.68 39.71 -12.85
N ILE A 802 8.65 39.99 -11.56
CA ILE A 802 8.09 41.22 -11.01
C ILE A 802 9.25 42.18 -10.71
N SER A 803 9.11 43.43 -11.15
CA SER A 803 10.13 44.47 -11.01
C SER A 803 9.53 45.83 -10.67
N GLY A 804 10.32 46.73 -10.10
CA GLY A 804 9.88 48.07 -9.69
C GLY A 804 9.08 48.12 -8.38
N THR A 805 9.01 46.99 -7.66
CA THR A 805 8.31 46.85 -6.38
C THR A 805 9.29 46.86 -5.20
N THR A 806 8.80 47.02 -3.97
CA THR A 806 9.66 46.86 -2.78
C THR A 806 9.59 45.44 -2.22
N SER A 807 8.43 44.80 -2.25
CA SER A 807 8.20 43.52 -1.55
C SER A 807 8.15 42.30 -2.47
N TYR A 808 8.01 42.53 -3.78
CA TYR A 808 7.70 41.50 -4.76
C TYR A 808 8.74 41.39 -5.87
N ASN A 809 9.88 42.07 -5.81
CA ASN A 809 10.90 41.92 -6.86
C ASN A 809 11.44 40.50 -6.86
N GLY A 810 11.45 39.87 -8.04
CA GLY A 810 11.92 38.50 -8.20
C GLY A 810 11.13 37.74 -9.27
N THR A 811 11.44 36.46 -9.36
CA THR A 811 10.82 35.51 -10.28
C THR A 811 9.81 34.64 -9.54
N TYR A 812 8.61 34.50 -10.10
CA TYR A 812 7.55 33.67 -9.55
C TYR A 812 6.93 32.79 -10.62
N GLN A 813 6.59 31.56 -10.24
CA GLN A 813 5.70 30.73 -11.04
C GLN A 813 4.25 31.13 -10.75
N ILE A 814 3.46 31.32 -11.79
CA ILE A 814 2.03 31.58 -11.65
C ILE A 814 1.34 30.31 -11.21
N THR A 815 0.67 30.34 -10.06
CA THR A 815 -0.07 29.19 -9.52
C THR A 815 -1.51 29.13 -9.98
N ASN A 816 -2.08 30.26 -10.39
CA ASN A 816 -3.45 30.36 -10.87
C ASN A 816 -3.64 31.63 -11.73
N VAL A 817 -4.49 31.55 -12.74
CA VAL A 817 -4.93 32.71 -13.54
C VAL A 817 -6.44 32.80 -13.39
N ALA A 818 -6.89 33.66 -12.48
CA ALA A 818 -8.31 33.77 -12.12
C ALA A 818 -9.14 34.54 -13.16
N ALA A 819 -8.50 35.45 -13.90
CA ALA A 819 -9.08 36.28 -14.96
C ALA A 819 -7.98 36.70 -15.94
N THR A 820 -8.35 37.29 -17.09
CA THR A 820 -7.41 37.68 -18.15
C THR A 820 -6.38 38.74 -17.74
N ASN A 821 -6.66 39.47 -16.65
CA ASN A 821 -5.83 40.55 -16.10
C ASN A 821 -5.40 40.30 -14.64
N THR A 822 -5.50 39.06 -14.14
CA THR A 822 -5.06 38.71 -12.78
C THR A 822 -4.41 37.34 -12.71
N PHE A 823 -3.36 37.22 -11.90
CA PHE A 823 -2.68 35.97 -11.63
C PHE A 823 -2.22 35.87 -10.17
N ASP A 824 -2.07 34.65 -9.67
CA ASP A 824 -1.65 34.35 -8.30
C ASP A 824 -0.21 33.84 -8.24
N ILE A 825 0.52 34.25 -7.20
CA ILE A 825 1.88 33.79 -6.89
C ILE A 825 1.98 33.32 -5.44
N VAL A 826 2.90 32.40 -5.15
CA VAL A 826 3.21 31.98 -3.77
C VAL A 826 4.15 33.01 -3.15
N LYS A 827 3.56 33.98 -2.44
CA LYS A 827 4.26 35.00 -1.67
C LYS A 827 3.30 35.53 -0.60
N THR A 828 3.76 35.55 0.66
CA THR A 828 3.01 36.18 1.75
C THR A 828 2.70 37.63 1.40
N TYR A 829 1.43 38.01 1.55
CA TYR A 829 0.98 39.34 1.24
C TYR A 829 1.70 40.41 2.07
N ALA A 830 2.28 41.37 1.37
CA ALA A 830 2.79 42.63 1.89
C ALA A 830 2.04 43.78 1.20
N ALA A 831 1.50 44.71 1.99
CA ALA A 831 0.73 45.82 1.45
C ALA A 831 1.61 46.74 0.60
N GLU A 832 1.28 46.87 -0.68
CA GLU A 832 1.98 47.72 -1.64
C GLU A 832 1.00 48.25 -2.70
N ALA A 833 1.07 49.54 -3.03
CA ALA A 833 0.24 50.13 -4.10
C ALA A 833 0.83 49.81 -5.48
N GLY A 834 0.00 49.55 -6.50
CA GLY A 834 0.47 49.52 -7.89
C GLY A 834 0.76 50.92 -8.44
N GLY A 835 1.23 51.00 -9.68
CA GLY A 835 1.54 52.29 -10.32
C GLY A 835 2.56 52.22 -11.44
N ALA A 836 2.73 53.33 -12.16
CA ALA A 836 3.66 53.44 -13.28
C ALA A 836 5.09 53.06 -12.85
N SER A 837 5.76 52.22 -13.63
CA SER A 837 7.09 51.63 -13.39
C SER A 837 7.13 50.30 -12.61
N LYS A 838 5.98 49.71 -12.26
CA LYS A 838 5.89 48.36 -11.68
C LYS A 838 5.39 47.40 -12.74
N PHE A 839 6.22 46.44 -13.12
CA PHE A 839 5.92 45.57 -14.26
C PHE A 839 6.00 44.10 -13.89
N ALA A 840 5.09 43.32 -14.49
CA ALA A 840 5.21 41.87 -14.60
C ALA A 840 5.58 41.53 -16.05
N GLY A 841 6.62 40.74 -16.25
CA GLY A 841 7.09 40.29 -17.56
C GLY A 841 7.39 38.81 -17.58
N ASN A 842 7.14 38.14 -18.70
CA ASN A 842 7.53 36.74 -18.84
C ASN A 842 9.03 36.61 -19.02
N ILE A 843 9.55 35.46 -18.59
CA ILE A 843 10.96 35.11 -18.77
C ILE A 843 11.14 33.72 -19.33
N ALA A 844 12.15 33.58 -20.18
CA ALA A 844 12.67 32.32 -20.65
C ALA A 844 14.19 32.40 -20.84
N TYR A 845 14.88 31.27 -20.83
CA TYR A 845 16.32 31.17 -21.07
C TYR A 845 16.59 30.42 -22.37
N ILE A 846 17.57 30.86 -23.14
CA ILE A 846 17.97 30.17 -24.37
C ILE A 846 18.63 28.84 -24.02
N SER A 847 18.20 27.75 -24.66
CA SER A 847 18.72 26.39 -24.44
C SER A 847 19.42 25.81 -25.67
N SER A 848 19.11 26.31 -26.87
CA SER A 848 19.87 26.05 -28.09
C SER A 848 19.50 27.02 -29.21
N LYS A 849 20.36 27.08 -30.22
CA LYS A 849 20.22 27.88 -31.42
C LYS A 849 19.79 27.02 -32.61
N SER A 850 18.84 27.54 -33.39
CA SER A 850 18.51 26.99 -34.71
C SER A 850 18.91 27.96 -35.82
N SER A 851 18.76 29.26 -35.59
CA SER A 851 19.25 30.36 -36.44
C SER A 851 19.34 31.64 -35.60
N THR A 852 19.83 32.75 -36.17
CA THR A 852 19.82 34.05 -35.48
C THR A 852 18.41 34.58 -35.20
N SER A 853 17.37 34.06 -35.86
CA SER A 853 15.97 34.45 -35.65
C SER A 853 15.13 33.39 -34.92
N ALA A 854 15.70 32.21 -34.65
CA ALA A 854 14.98 31.09 -34.06
C ALA A 854 15.86 30.33 -33.05
N TRP A 855 15.37 30.23 -31.82
CA TRP A 855 16.08 29.67 -30.68
C TRP A 855 15.14 28.78 -29.88
N ASN A 856 15.64 27.73 -29.25
CA ASN A 856 14.85 27.00 -28.28
C ASN A 856 15.02 27.63 -26.91
N VAL A 857 13.95 27.71 -26.13
CA VAL A 857 13.92 28.35 -24.83
C VAL A 857 13.32 27.43 -23.76
N ILE A 858 13.79 27.61 -22.52
CA ILE A 858 13.34 26.92 -21.31
C ILE A 858 12.84 27.92 -20.28
N THR A 859 12.02 27.47 -19.35
CA THR A 859 11.67 28.26 -18.16
C THR A 859 12.88 28.34 -17.22
N PRO A 860 12.87 29.23 -16.21
CA PRO A 860 13.94 29.33 -15.21
C PRO A 860 14.26 28.00 -14.50
N ARG A 861 13.32 27.05 -14.49
CA ARG A 861 13.46 25.74 -13.84
C ARG A 861 13.48 24.57 -14.83
N GLY A 862 13.86 24.82 -16.09
CA GLY A 862 14.08 23.79 -17.10
C GLY A 862 12.85 23.26 -17.81
N GLY A 863 11.68 23.83 -17.51
CA GLY A 863 10.46 23.44 -18.19
C GLY A 863 10.35 24.03 -19.57
N ARG A 864 9.36 23.54 -20.31
CA ARG A 864 8.99 24.17 -21.57
C ARG A 864 8.14 25.42 -21.28
N PRO A 865 8.48 26.60 -21.79
CA PRO A 865 7.62 27.77 -21.66
C PRO A 865 6.27 27.51 -22.33
N THR A 866 5.20 28.14 -21.81
CA THR A 866 3.87 28.02 -22.39
C THR A 866 3.84 28.58 -23.81
N ASN A 867 3.05 27.95 -24.69
CA ASN A 867 2.92 28.39 -26.07
C ASN A 867 2.32 29.81 -26.15
N ARG A 868 2.93 30.65 -26.99
CA ARG A 868 2.57 32.03 -27.32
C ARG A 868 2.49 32.20 -28.83
N SER A 869 1.29 32.03 -29.37
CA SER A 869 1.02 32.19 -30.81
C SER A 869 0.96 33.66 -31.24
N SER A 870 0.63 34.56 -30.32
CA SER A 870 0.65 36.01 -30.55
C SER A 870 2.06 36.58 -30.36
N ALA A 871 2.41 37.59 -31.15
CA ALA A 871 3.71 38.26 -31.04
C ALA A 871 3.72 39.21 -29.83
N TYR A 872 4.73 39.07 -28.96
CA TYR A 872 4.97 39.94 -27.80
C TYR A 872 6.25 40.74 -27.98
N THR A 873 6.28 41.99 -27.51
CA THR A 873 7.51 42.80 -27.49
C THR A 873 8.57 42.14 -26.63
N VAL A 874 9.80 42.06 -27.13
CA VAL A 874 10.98 41.64 -26.36
C VAL A 874 11.51 42.85 -25.59
N ASN A 875 11.48 42.77 -24.28
CA ASN A 875 11.89 43.83 -23.38
C ASN A 875 13.41 43.87 -23.22
N SER A 876 14.06 42.72 -23.07
CA SER A 876 15.52 42.60 -23.04
C SER A 876 15.99 41.19 -23.38
N ILE A 877 17.22 41.10 -23.89
CA ILE A 877 18.03 39.86 -23.91
C ILE A 877 19.32 40.16 -23.16
N THR A 878 19.60 39.47 -22.06
CA THR A 878 20.79 39.74 -21.24
C THR A 878 21.48 38.44 -20.83
N HIS A 879 22.79 38.53 -20.56
CA HIS A 879 23.42 37.51 -19.73
C HIS A 879 22.79 37.53 -18.34
N GLU A 880 22.57 36.36 -17.73
CA GLU A 880 21.88 36.30 -16.43
C GLU A 880 22.75 36.85 -15.29
N TYR A 881 24.04 36.51 -15.31
CA TYR A 881 24.97 36.85 -14.24
C TYR A 881 26.18 37.62 -14.76
N THR A 882 26.70 38.52 -13.91
CA THR A 882 27.90 39.30 -14.25
C THR A 882 29.22 38.61 -13.97
N THR A 883 29.20 37.56 -13.15
CA THR A 883 30.39 36.78 -12.76
C THR A 883 30.01 35.31 -12.62
N LEU A 884 30.99 34.42 -12.83
CA LEU A 884 30.79 32.98 -12.68
C LEU A 884 30.48 32.62 -11.21
N ALA A 885 31.09 33.32 -10.25
CA ALA A 885 30.80 33.15 -8.84
C ALA A 885 29.31 33.43 -8.53
N ALA A 886 28.76 34.50 -9.10
CA ALA A 886 27.35 34.84 -8.95
C ALA A 886 26.44 33.79 -9.61
N ALA A 887 26.80 33.26 -10.78
CA ALA A 887 26.00 32.22 -11.44
C ALA A 887 25.95 30.92 -10.62
N VAL A 888 27.09 30.48 -10.09
CA VAL A 888 27.16 29.27 -9.25
C VAL A 888 26.37 29.46 -7.97
N ALA A 889 26.45 30.62 -7.31
CA ALA A 889 25.66 30.88 -6.10
C ALA A 889 24.15 31.02 -6.41
N GLY A 890 23.82 31.80 -7.44
CA GLY A 890 22.45 32.17 -7.79
C GLY A 890 21.66 31.06 -8.46
N ALA A 891 22.30 30.07 -9.08
CA ALA A 891 21.60 28.96 -9.74
C ALA A 891 20.66 28.20 -8.79
N SER A 892 20.96 28.14 -7.50
CA SER A 892 20.13 27.46 -6.47
C SER A 892 19.11 28.38 -5.78
N ASP A 893 19.07 29.67 -6.11
CA ASP A 893 18.21 30.65 -5.44
C ASP A 893 16.71 30.49 -5.80
N ALA A 894 15.86 31.26 -5.12
CA ALA A 894 14.42 31.21 -5.33
C ALA A 894 13.97 31.61 -6.75
N ASN A 895 14.77 32.40 -7.45
CA ASN A 895 14.49 32.89 -8.79
C ASN A 895 14.87 31.89 -9.90
N HIS A 896 15.71 30.89 -9.56
CA HIS A 896 16.23 29.86 -10.45
C HIS A 896 15.77 28.47 -9.99
N LEU A 897 16.69 27.51 -9.84
CA LEU A 897 16.37 26.11 -9.50
C LEU A 897 15.62 25.96 -8.17
N ASN A 898 15.87 26.87 -7.22
CA ASN A 898 15.32 26.80 -5.86
C ASN A 898 15.61 25.47 -5.15
N THR A 899 16.74 24.84 -5.49
CA THR A 899 17.25 23.60 -4.91
C THR A 899 18.75 23.45 -5.19
N THR A 900 19.47 22.78 -4.30
CA THR A 900 20.84 22.33 -4.51
C THR A 900 20.94 20.85 -4.91
N SER A 901 19.82 20.10 -4.86
CA SER A 901 19.78 18.69 -5.27
C SER A 901 19.45 18.57 -6.76
N LEU A 902 20.47 18.39 -7.59
CA LEU A 902 20.28 18.17 -9.02
C LEU A 902 19.74 16.77 -9.31
N THR A 903 20.07 15.78 -8.50
CA THR A 903 19.51 14.42 -8.63
C THR A 903 18.04 14.33 -8.21
N GLY A 904 17.61 15.13 -7.21
CA GLY A 904 16.21 15.19 -6.78
C GLY A 904 15.32 16.05 -7.67
N GLY A 905 15.90 17.03 -8.38
CA GLY A 905 15.20 17.80 -9.41
C GLY A 905 15.36 17.23 -10.83
N ASN A 906 16.24 16.24 -10.96
CA ASN A 906 16.74 15.66 -12.20
C ASN A 906 17.21 16.72 -13.22
N TYR A 907 18.15 17.55 -12.79
CA TYR A 907 18.70 18.67 -13.53
C TYR A 907 20.13 18.39 -14.01
N VAL A 908 20.49 18.94 -15.17
CA VAL A 908 21.87 19.17 -15.59
C VAL A 908 22.08 20.68 -15.60
N LEU A 909 23.05 21.19 -14.85
CA LEU A 909 23.30 22.63 -14.73
C LEU A 909 24.45 23.05 -15.65
N ASN A 910 24.15 23.84 -16.68
CA ASN A 910 25.12 24.39 -17.61
C ASN A 910 25.31 25.90 -17.34
N VAL A 911 26.57 26.32 -17.22
CA VAL A 911 26.97 27.71 -16.99
C VAL A 911 27.88 28.17 -18.14
N PRO A 912 27.29 28.63 -19.26
CA PRO A 912 28.03 29.15 -20.39
C PRO A 912 28.60 30.55 -20.10
N CYS A 913 29.88 30.75 -20.38
CA CYS A 913 30.61 31.98 -20.08
C CYS A 913 30.93 32.78 -21.35
N TYR A 914 30.57 34.05 -21.33
CA TYR A 914 30.67 35.01 -22.44
C TYR A 914 31.59 36.16 -22.10
N TYR A 915 32.31 36.65 -23.10
CA TYR A 915 33.11 37.87 -23.00
C TYR A 915 32.31 39.09 -23.44
N ASP A 916 32.28 40.11 -22.57
CA ASP A 916 31.66 41.40 -22.91
C ASP A 916 32.67 42.55 -22.92
N THR A 917 33.13 42.93 -21.72
CA THR A 917 33.83 44.20 -21.48
C THR A 917 35.21 44.03 -20.84
N GLY A 918 35.54 42.84 -20.31
CA GLY A 918 36.81 42.58 -19.65
C GLY A 918 36.85 41.27 -18.87
N ALA A 919 37.84 41.12 -17.99
CA ALA A 919 38.02 39.92 -17.16
C ALA A 919 36.95 39.81 -16.05
N ASP A 920 36.54 38.58 -15.74
CA ASP A 920 35.84 38.28 -14.49
C ASP A 920 36.86 38.20 -13.37
N ASN A 921 36.82 39.15 -12.44
CA ASN A 921 37.82 39.27 -11.36
C ASN A 921 37.39 38.55 -10.06
N THR A 922 36.32 37.77 -10.10
CA THR A 922 35.72 37.16 -8.90
C THR A 922 36.06 35.68 -8.80
N ARG A 923 36.72 35.28 -7.72
CA ARG A 923 37.01 33.87 -7.44
C ARG A 923 35.74 33.04 -7.30
N VAL A 924 35.81 31.77 -7.70
CA VAL A 924 34.65 30.87 -7.79
C VAL A 924 34.84 29.67 -6.89
N THR A 925 33.78 29.29 -6.16
CA THR A 925 33.71 28.02 -5.44
C THR A 925 32.45 27.27 -5.83
N ILE A 926 32.61 26.11 -6.46
CA ILE A 926 31.54 25.20 -6.85
C ILE A 926 31.44 24.12 -5.77
N SER A 927 30.44 24.27 -4.90
CA SER A 927 30.23 23.42 -3.72
C SER A 927 28.74 23.36 -3.34
N GLY A 928 28.36 22.39 -2.51
CA GLY A 928 27.03 22.34 -1.90
C GLY A 928 25.92 21.73 -2.77
N TYR A 929 26.25 21.24 -3.97
CA TYR A 929 25.30 20.56 -4.86
C TYR A 929 25.34 19.05 -4.69
N VAL A 930 24.17 18.41 -4.79
CA VAL A 930 24.06 16.95 -4.90
C VAL A 930 23.90 16.58 -6.37
N THR A 931 24.93 15.94 -6.93
CA THR A 931 25.08 15.64 -8.37
C THR A 931 25.14 14.14 -8.63
N GLY A 932 25.14 13.76 -9.91
CA GLY A 932 25.25 12.38 -10.38
C GLY A 932 25.73 12.30 -11.83
N GLU A 933 25.98 11.09 -12.33
CA GLU A 933 26.47 10.87 -13.70
C GLU A 933 25.59 11.54 -14.78
N ASN A 934 24.26 11.47 -14.59
CA ASN A 934 23.28 12.11 -15.46
C ASN A 934 22.85 13.51 -14.99
N ASN A 935 23.33 13.98 -13.84
CA ASN A 935 22.93 15.23 -13.18
C ASN A 935 24.17 16.02 -12.74
N TYR A 936 24.94 16.48 -13.71
CA TYR A 936 26.24 17.11 -13.51
C TYR A 936 26.19 18.64 -13.63
N ILE A 937 27.28 19.28 -13.20
CA ILE A 937 27.51 20.71 -13.42
C ILE A 937 28.54 20.88 -14.53
N LYS A 938 28.25 21.72 -15.51
CA LYS A 938 29.17 22.06 -16.61
C LYS A 938 29.38 23.58 -16.67
N VAL A 939 30.61 24.02 -16.43
CA VAL A 939 31.03 25.41 -16.64
C VAL A 939 31.89 25.46 -17.90
N TYR A 940 31.53 26.29 -18.86
CA TYR A 940 32.22 26.27 -20.15
C TYR A 940 32.14 27.56 -20.95
N ALA A 941 33.08 27.75 -21.88
CA ALA A 941 32.97 28.76 -22.93
C ALA A 941 32.31 28.13 -24.19
N PRO A 942 31.12 28.61 -24.63
CA PRO A 942 30.45 28.09 -25.81
C PRO A 942 31.33 28.11 -27.07
N ASN A 943 31.30 27.02 -27.84
CA ASN A 943 32.14 26.88 -29.03
C ASN A 943 31.37 26.54 -30.31
N ASN A 944 30.08 26.19 -30.22
CA ASN A 944 29.31 25.82 -31.41
C ASN A 944 28.46 27.00 -31.92
N VAL A 945 28.91 27.62 -33.01
CA VAL A 945 28.20 28.75 -33.64
C VAL A 945 26.89 28.37 -34.35
N VAL A 946 26.65 27.08 -34.56
CA VAL A 946 25.43 26.56 -35.18
C VAL A 946 24.35 26.37 -34.12
N THR A 947 24.70 25.77 -32.97
CA THR A 947 23.71 25.30 -31.99
C THR A 947 23.76 25.98 -30.63
N GLU A 948 24.79 26.76 -30.31
CA GLU A 948 24.93 27.38 -28.98
C GLU A 948 24.97 28.90 -29.01
N VAL A 949 25.74 29.50 -29.93
CA VAL A 949 26.08 30.93 -29.85
C VAL A 949 26.15 31.60 -31.21
N ASN A 950 26.05 32.93 -31.26
CA ASN A 950 26.33 33.72 -32.46
C ASN A 950 27.82 33.98 -32.69
N ILE A 951 28.53 34.35 -31.62
CA ILE A 951 29.95 34.67 -31.64
C ILE A 951 30.66 33.63 -30.80
N LEU A 952 31.68 32.97 -31.37
CA LEU A 952 32.47 31.98 -30.66
C LEU A 952 32.98 32.57 -29.33
N GLN A 953 32.90 31.85 -28.21
CA GLN A 953 33.41 32.33 -26.91
C GLN A 953 34.68 31.60 -26.48
N ARG A 954 34.85 30.35 -26.90
CA ARG A 954 36.07 29.58 -26.65
C ARG A 954 37.27 30.20 -27.36
N HIS A 955 38.43 30.13 -26.71
CA HIS A 955 39.72 30.44 -27.33
C HIS A 955 40.06 29.43 -28.44
N GLN A 956 41.08 29.72 -29.25
CA GLN A 956 41.55 28.85 -30.35
C GLN A 956 42.98 28.38 -30.05
N GLY A 957 43.12 27.57 -28.98
CA GLY A 957 44.41 27.01 -28.57
C GLY A 957 45.48 28.02 -28.12
N LYS A 958 45.15 29.31 -28.00
CA LYS A 958 46.02 30.36 -27.47
C LYS A 958 45.24 31.43 -26.74
N TRP A 959 45.93 32.16 -25.85
CA TRP A 959 45.30 33.21 -25.06
C TRP A 959 44.78 34.33 -25.97
N ASP A 960 43.53 34.74 -25.73
CA ASP A 960 42.83 35.80 -26.46
C ASP A 960 42.09 36.67 -25.45
N ASP A 961 42.54 37.93 -25.29
CA ASP A 961 41.93 38.89 -24.36
C ASP A 961 40.50 39.28 -24.79
N GLY A 962 40.07 38.95 -26.01
CA GLY A 962 38.70 39.11 -26.49
C GLY A 962 37.77 37.94 -26.15
N ARG A 963 38.18 37.03 -25.26
CA ARG A 963 37.40 35.86 -24.81
C ARG A 963 37.27 35.84 -23.29
N TYR A 964 36.30 35.07 -22.80
CA TYR A 964 36.00 35.01 -21.37
C TYR A 964 37.24 34.55 -20.64
N ASN A 965 37.64 35.32 -19.63
CA ASN A 965 38.76 34.98 -18.78
C ASN A 965 38.44 35.29 -17.32
N LEU A 966 38.81 34.33 -16.47
CA LEU A 966 38.66 34.40 -15.03
C LEU A 966 40.02 34.74 -14.43
N LYS A 967 40.09 35.84 -13.69
CA LYS A 967 41.36 36.45 -13.31
C LYS A 967 41.34 36.85 -11.83
N SER A 968 42.44 36.63 -11.11
CA SER A 968 42.52 37.11 -9.73
C SER A 968 43.96 37.33 -9.30
N ASP A 969 44.15 38.19 -8.30
CA ASP A 969 45.41 38.41 -7.59
C ASP A 969 45.38 37.87 -6.15
N ALA A 970 44.28 37.21 -5.75
CA ALA A 970 44.06 36.70 -4.42
C ALA A 970 43.43 35.31 -4.45
N GLY A 971 43.87 34.40 -3.59
CA GLY A 971 43.31 33.06 -3.39
C GLY A 971 43.31 32.18 -4.63
N ASP A 972 42.78 30.96 -4.48
CA ASP A 972 42.54 30.07 -5.62
C ASP A 972 41.44 30.64 -6.51
N ILE A 973 41.62 30.56 -7.83
CA ILE A 973 40.69 31.18 -8.77
C ILE A 973 39.39 30.38 -8.88
N LEU A 974 39.48 29.06 -9.09
CA LEU A 974 38.33 28.17 -9.22
C LEU A 974 38.48 26.94 -8.33
N THR A 975 37.62 26.81 -7.34
CA THR A 975 37.55 25.64 -6.44
C THR A 975 36.36 24.76 -6.78
N GLY A 976 36.62 23.53 -7.23
CA GLY A 976 35.60 22.51 -7.49
C GLY A 976 35.59 21.43 -6.41
N THR A 977 34.50 21.36 -5.64
CA THR A 977 34.34 20.34 -4.57
C THR A 977 33.13 19.43 -4.77
N SER A 978 32.26 19.74 -5.73
CA SER A 978 31.14 18.87 -6.12
C SER A 978 31.60 17.69 -6.98
N ASP A 979 30.95 16.53 -6.81
CA ASP A 979 31.09 15.39 -7.71
C ASP A 979 30.54 15.71 -9.10
N TYR A 980 30.95 14.97 -10.13
CA TYR A 980 30.44 15.10 -11.50
C TYR A 980 30.50 16.55 -12.00
N LEU A 981 31.70 17.15 -11.99
CA LEU A 981 31.94 18.54 -12.42
C LEU A 981 32.72 18.56 -13.74
N LYS A 982 32.31 19.41 -14.68
CA LYS A 982 33.00 19.63 -15.96
C LYS A 982 33.40 21.10 -16.11
N ILE A 983 34.68 21.35 -16.35
CA ILE A 983 35.25 22.69 -16.60
C ILE A 983 35.90 22.69 -17.98
N GLU A 984 35.31 23.41 -18.94
CA GLU A 984 35.66 23.33 -20.36
C GLU A 984 36.00 24.68 -21.00
N GLY A 985 37.12 24.75 -21.71
CA GLY A 985 37.35 25.81 -22.71
C GLY A 985 37.58 27.22 -22.13
N LEU A 986 37.86 27.33 -20.83
CA LEU A 986 38.04 28.61 -20.13
C LEU A 986 39.47 29.12 -20.24
N GLN A 987 39.62 30.43 -20.07
CA GLN A 987 40.91 31.07 -19.82
C GLN A 987 41.01 31.50 -18.36
N ILE A 988 42.09 31.13 -17.68
CA ILE A 988 42.30 31.40 -16.25
C ILE A 988 43.66 32.06 -16.04
N ASP A 989 43.69 33.17 -15.31
CA ASP A 989 44.89 34.00 -15.09
C ASP A 989 45.10 34.37 -13.62
N GLN A 990 46.14 33.82 -12.99
CA GLN A 990 46.54 34.17 -11.63
C GLN A 990 47.67 35.20 -11.62
N MET A 991 47.53 36.21 -10.77
CA MET A 991 48.47 37.31 -10.62
C MET A 991 49.03 37.47 -9.20
N GLY A 992 48.46 36.75 -8.23
CA GLY A 992 48.80 36.91 -6.83
C GLY A 992 50.23 36.47 -6.51
N ASN A 993 50.81 37.10 -5.49
CA ASN A 993 52.13 36.76 -4.98
C ASN A 993 51.99 35.86 -3.75
N ASN A 994 51.64 34.59 -3.96
CA ASN A 994 51.47 33.61 -2.90
C ASN A 994 51.63 32.17 -3.43
N ALA A 995 52.41 31.37 -2.72
CA ALA A 995 52.68 29.96 -3.05
C ALA A 995 51.48 29.02 -2.86
N TRP A 996 50.34 29.52 -2.36
CA TRP A 996 49.11 28.78 -2.12
C TRP A 996 47.95 29.19 -3.04
N TYR A 997 48.20 30.04 -4.05
CA TYR A 997 47.15 30.49 -4.96
C TYR A 997 47.21 29.69 -6.26
N ASP A 998 46.39 28.63 -6.34
CA ASP A 998 46.27 27.76 -7.50
C ASP A 998 45.29 28.34 -8.55
N GLY A 999 45.39 27.86 -9.79
CA GLY A 999 44.43 28.19 -10.85
C GLY A 999 43.10 27.48 -10.62
N ILE A 1000 43.10 26.16 -10.73
CA ILE A 1000 41.96 25.29 -10.43
C ILE A 1000 42.33 24.33 -9.31
N ILE A 1001 41.48 24.22 -8.28
CA ILE A 1001 41.63 23.24 -7.21
C ILE A 1001 40.46 22.23 -7.21
N VAL A 1002 40.78 20.94 -7.07
CA VAL A 1002 39.82 19.83 -6.96
C VAL A 1002 39.80 19.28 -5.54
N GLY A 1003 38.59 19.14 -4.98
CA GLY A 1003 38.36 18.67 -3.61
C GLY A 1003 38.84 17.24 -3.32
N SER A 1004 39.16 16.98 -2.04
CA SER A 1004 39.69 15.69 -1.53
C SER A 1004 38.68 14.54 -1.47
N SER A 1005 37.42 14.80 -1.82
CA SER A 1005 36.33 13.81 -1.82
C SER A 1005 35.52 13.84 -3.11
N SER A 1006 35.98 14.56 -4.14
CA SER A 1006 35.24 14.72 -5.39
C SER A 1006 35.51 13.54 -6.33
N THR A 1007 34.47 13.03 -7.01
CA THR A 1007 34.57 11.99 -8.04
C THR A 1007 34.02 12.44 -9.40
N ASN A 1008 34.55 11.87 -10.48
CA ASN A 1008 34.19 12.16 -11.87
C ASN A 1008 34.29 13.64 -12.25
N VAL A 1009 35.42 14.26 -11.91
CA VAL A 1009 35.71 15.65 -12.28
C VAL A 1009 36.49 15.69 -13.60
N SER A 1010 36.06 16.49 -14.56
CA SER A 1010 36.72 16.68 -15.86
C SER A 1010 37.15 18.13 -16.06
N ILE A 1011 38.43 18.37 -16.32
CA ILE A 1011 39.01 19.68 -16.60
C ILE A 1011 39.68 19.62 -17.96
N TYR A 1012 39.11 20.29 -18.97
CA TYR A 1012 39.61 20.13 -20.32
C TYR A 1012 39.49 21.31 -21.26
N GLY A 1013 40.40 21.35 -22.24
CA GLY A 1013 40.35 22.37 -23.26
C GLY A 1013 40.65 23.78 -22.76
N ASN A 1014 41.18 23.95 -21.55
CA ASN A 1014 41.38 25.26 -20.91
C ASN A 1014 42.79 25.83 -21.18
N ILE A 1015 42.95 27.14 -21.05
CA ILE A 1015 44.26 27.82 -20.95
C ILE A 1015 44.42 28.39 -19.55
N ILE A 1016 45.42 27.94 -18.81
CA ILE A 1016 45.64 28.33 -17.42
C ILE A 1016 47.04 28.91 -17.28
N ARG A 1017 47.13 30.22 -17.00
CA ARG A 1017 48.41 30.92 -16.91
C ARG A 1017 48.60 31.62 -15.58
N TYR A 1018 49.86 31.81 -15.23
CA TYR A 1018 50.26 32.77 -14.20
C TYR A 1018 50.93 33.97 -14.88
N SER A 1019 50.36 35.16 -14.72
CA SER A 1019 50.91 36.43 -15.23
C SER A 1019 51.44 37.36 -14.14
N GLY A 1020 51.38 36.94 -12.87
CA GLY A 1020 51.97 37.66 -11.75
C GLY A 1020 53.50 37.68 -11.80
N THR A 1021 54.12 38.38 -10.85
CA THR A 1021 55.58 38.55 -10.77
C THR A 1021 56.21 37.94 -9.52
N GLY A 1022 55.42 37.28 -8.67
CA GLY A 1022 55.84 36.78 -7.36
C GLY A 1022 55.78 35.26 -7.21
N ASP A 1023 55.63 34.83 -5.96
CA ASP A 1023 55.34 33.46 -5.56
C ASP A 1023 54.03 33.00 -6.19
N ARG A 1024 54.02 31.73 -6.58
CA ARG A 1024 52.93 31.10 -7.33
C ARG A 1024 52.79 29.65 -6.91
N ALA A 1025 51.60 29.10 -7.10
CA ALA A 1025 51.31 27.70 -6.84
C ALA A 1025 51.20 26.92 -8.17
N ASN A 1026 50.22 26.03 -8.30
CA ASN A 1026 50.03 25.15 -9.46
C ASN A 1026 48.90 25.65 -10.36
N ALA A 1027 48.95 25.33 -11.66
CA ALA A 1027 47.86 25.67 -12.57
C ALA A 1027 46.60 24.86 -12.22
N ILE A 1028 46.77 23.56 -12.00
CA ILE A 1028 45.75 22.65 -11.48
C ILE A 1028 46.32 21.93 -10.27
N TYR A 1029 45.61 21.98 -9.15
CA TYR A 1029 45.94 21.21 -7.96
C TYR A 1029 44.79 20.29 -7.55
N SER A 1030 45.04 19.00 -7.49
CA SER A 1030 44.07 18.04 -6.94
C SER A 1030 44.52 17.60 -5.55
N LEU A 1031 43.65 17.80 -4.56
CA LEU A 1031 43.92 17.37 -3.18
C LEU A 1031 43.94 15.84 -3.08
N ASN A 1032 44.54 15.33 -2.00
CA ASN A 1032 44.54 13.89 -1.69
C ASN A 1032 43.11 13.34 -1.68
N ASN A 1033 42.84 12.34 -2.52
CA ASN A 1033 41.55 11.69 -2.62
C ASN A 1033 41.60 10.30 -1.97
N SER A 1034 40.74 10.07 -0.98
CA SER A 1034 40.74 8.83 -0.20
C SER A 1034 39.71 7.80 -0.68
N LEU A 1035 38.95 8.11 -1.74
CA LEU A 1035 37.88 7.27 -2.24
C LEU A 1035 38.39 6.39 -3.40
N ALA A 1036 38.32 5.07 -3.23
CA ALA A 1036 38.81 4.08 -4.21
C ALA A 1036 38.13 4.17 -5.60
N SER A 1037 36.95 4.78 -5.69
CA SER A 1037 36.19 4.94 -6.94
C SER A 1037 36.23 6.36 -7.52
N SER A 1038 37.07 7.25 -7.00
CA SER A 1038 37.12 8.66 -7.42
C SER A 1038 37.87 8.86 -8.72
N LYS A 1039 37.21 9.32 -9.78
CA LYS A 1039 37.88 9.59 -11.07
C LYS A 1039 38.16 11.06 -11.31
N LEU A 1040 39.37 11.39 -11.77
CA LEU A 1040 39.77 12.73 -12.24
C LEU A 1040 40.24 12.63 -13.70
N TYR A 1041 39.78 13.53 -14.56
CA TYR A 1041 40.16 13.61 -15.96
C TYR A 1041 40.68 15.02 -16.27
N VAL A 1042 41.95 15.14 -16.66
CA VAL A 1042 42.57 16.41 -17.05
C VAL A 1042 43.14 16.26 -18.45
N TYR A 1043 42.55 16.93 -19.45
CA TYR A 1043 42.97 16.72 -20.83
C TYR A 1043 42.86 17.91 -21.77
N ASN A 1044 43.68 17.95 -22.82
CA ASN A 1044 43.67 19.02 -23.83
C ASN A 1044 43.82 20.44 -23.25
N ASN A 1045 44.50 20.60 -22.12
CA ASN A 1045 44.73 21.92 -21.53
C ASN A 1045 46.11 22.48 -21.91
N ILE A 1046 46.25 23.80 -21.89
CA ILE A 1046 47.53 24.52 -22.00
C ILE A 1046 47.83 25.22 -20.69
N MET A 1047 49.03 25.01 -20.13
CA MET A 1047 49.41 25.58 -18.84
C MET A 1047 50.84 26.15 -18.86
N TYR A 1048 51.02 27.37 -18.33
CA TYR A 1048 52.34 28.00 -18.29
C TYR A 1048 52.50 29.07 -17.20
N GLY A 1049 53.74 29.23 -16.72
CA GLY A 1049 54.15 30.26 -15.77
C GLY A 1049 54.01 29.89 -14.28
N TRP A 1050 53.60 28.67 -13.97
CA TRP A 1050 53.29 28.21 -12.60
C TRP A 1050 54.51 27.58 -11.90
N VAL A 1051 54.38 27.17 -10.64
CA VAL A 1051 55.37 26.27 -10.00
C VAL A 1051 55.27 24.89 -10.62
N SER A 1052 54.06 24.32 -10.63
CA SER A 1052 53.75 23.13 -11.41
C SER A 1052 52.59 23.41 -12.37
N GLY A 1053 52.61 22.82 -13.56
CA GLY A 1053 51.42 22.84 -14.42
C GLY A 1053 50.27 22.09 -13.74
N ILE A 1054 50.47 20.80 -13.49
CA ILE A 1054 49.50 19.93 -12.83
C ILE A 1054 50.14 19.34 -11.57
N ALA A 1055 49.49 19.46 -10.43
CA ALA A 1055 49.86 18.79 -9.19
C ALA A 1055 48.74 17.86 -8.74
N VAL A 1056 49.04 16.57 -8.56
CA VAL A 1056 48.06 15.55 -8.16
C VAL A 1056 48.44 14.97 -6.80
N GLY A 1057 47.52 15.06 -5.84
CA GLY A 1057 47.65 14.44 -4.52
C GLY A 1057 47.64 12.90 -4.57
N ASN A 1058 47.47 12.26 -3.42
CA ASN A 1058 47.34 10.80 -3.34
C ASN A 1058 46.00 10.37 -3.95
N PHE A 1059 46.03 9.47 -4.93
CA PHE A 1059 44.89 8.76 -5.50
C PHE A 1059 45.09 7.25 -5.32
N PHE A 1060 44.05 6.47 -5.60
CA PHE A 1060 44.07 5.00 -5.53
C PHE A 1060 43.51 4.41 -6.84
N ASP A 1061 43.93 3.21 -7.22
CA ASP A 1061 43.33 2.39 -8.29
C ASP A 1061 43.31 3.07 -9.68
N ASP A 1062 44.46 3.61 -10.14
CA ASP A 1062 44.62 4.19 -11.49
C ASP A 1062 43.56 5.24 -11.87
N SER A 1063 43.22 6.14 -10.95
CA SER A 1063 41.99 6.92 -11.02
C SER A 1063 42.15 8.40 -11.41
N ALA A 1064 43.40 8.87 -11.59
CA ALA A 1064 43.71 10.19 -12.15
C ALA A 1064 44.28 10.09 -13.58
N PHE A 1065 43.49 10.48 -14.58
CA PHE A 1065 43.83 10.41 -16.00
C PHE A 1065 44.23 11.79 -16.53
N ILE A 1066 45.50 11.94 -16.85
CA ILE A 1066 46.08 13.21 -17.31
C ILE A 1066 46.50 13.04 -18.77
N TYR A 1067 45.67 13.45 -19.72
CA TYR A 1067 45.83 13.06 -21.14
C TYR A 1067 46.04 14.28 -22.06
N ASN A 1068 47.02 14.24 -22.96
CA ASN A 1068 47.13 15.17 -24.09
C ASN A 1068 47.13 16.67 -23.69
N ASN A 1069 47.80 17.01 -22.58
CA ASN A 1069 47.98 18.40 -22.15
C ASN A 1069 49.32 18.97 -22.68
N THR A 1070 49.38 20.28 -22.88
CA THR A 1070 50.61 21.02 -23.19
C THR A 1070 51.02 21.88 -22.00
N ILE A 1071 52.18 21.61 -21.42
CA ILE A 1071 52.63 22.19 -20.17
C ILE A 1071 54.02 22.78 -20.37
N TYR A 1072 54.11 24.11 -20.32
CA TYR A 1072 55.30 24.82 -20.80
C TYR A 1072 55.81 25.87 -19.81
N ASN A 1073 57.13 25.92 -19.59
CA ASN A 1073 57.79 27.02 -18.86
C ASN A 1073 57.19 27.29 -17.47
N ASN A 1074 57.03 26.21 -16.70
CA ASN A 1074 56.77 26.26 -15.26
C ASN A 1074 58.09 26.19 -14.48
N VAL A 1075 58.11 26.69 -13.25
CA VAL A 1075 59.34 26.90 -12.45
C VAL A 1075 59.94 25.59 -11.95
N SER A 1076 59.10 24.65 -11.51
CA SER A 1076 59.55 23.40 -10.92
C SER A 1076 59.22 22.24 -11.84
N CYS A 1077 57.94 21.91 -11.98
CA CYS A 1077 57.51 20.70 -12.67
C CYS A 1077 56.46 20.98 -13.74
N GLY A 1078 56.40 20.15 -14.78
CA GLY A 1078 55.21 20.15 -15.64
C GLY A 1078 54.05 19.42 -14.97
N ILE A 1079 54.19 18.11 -14.79
CA ILE A 1079 53.26 17.27 -14.03
C ILE A 1079 53.96 16.78 -12.76
N ASN A 1080 53.35 17.02 -11.61
CA ASN A 1080 53.85 16.68 -10.29
C ASN A 1080 52.87 15.74 -9.57
N GLU A 1081 53.29 14.51 -9.33
CA GLU A 1081 52.52 13.48 -8.64
C GLU A 1081 53.05 13.22 -7.24
N SER A 1082 52.19 12.60 -6.43
CA SER A 1082 52.48 12.18 -5.05
C SER A 1082 53.20 10.82 -4.99
N ASN A 1083 53.39 10.25 -3.79
CA ASN A 1083 54.21 9.07 -3.57
C ASN A 1083 53.56 7.71 -3.96
N TYR A 1084 52.41 7.70 -4.66
CA TYR A 1084 51.63 6.50 -4.97
C TYR A 1084 51.34 6.37 -6.49
N TYR A 1085 51.22 5.13 -6.98
CA TYR A 1085 51.27 4.72 -8.40
C TYR A 1085 49.98 4.92 -9.23
N ASP A 1086 49.21 5.98 -8.99
CA ASP A 1086 47.81 6.02 -9.46
C ASP A 1086 47.49 7.17 -10.44
N VAL A 1087 48.53 7.83 -10.96
CA VAL A 1087 48.43 8.80 -12.06
C VAL A 1087 48.72 8.10 -13.39
N VAL A 1088 47.74 8.14 -14.29
CA VAL A 1088 47.85 7.65 -15.66
C VAL A 1088 48.10 8.84 -16.59
N ALA A 1089 49.33 9.00 -17.06
CA ALA A 1089 49.71 10.05 -18.00
C ALA A 1089 49.81 9.50 -19.42
N ILE A 1090 49.05 10.06 -20.37
CA ILE A 1090 49.12 9.64 -21.78
C ILE A 1090 49.18 10.85 -22.71
N ASN A 1091 50.05 10.82 -23.71
CA ASN A 1091 50.16 11.85 -24.76
C ASN A 1091 50.45 13.27 -24.27
N ASN A 1092 50.89 13.48 -23.03
CA ASN A 1092 51.18 14.83 -22.56
C ASN A 1092 52.48 15.34 -23.17
N LEU A 1093 52.49 16.63 -23.47
CA LEU A 1093 53.65 17.38 -23.93
C LEU A 1093 54.04 18.33 -22.80
N SER A 1094 55.01 17.92 -22.01
CA SER A 1094 55.60 18.75 -20.95
C SER A 1094 56.99 19.16 -21.40
N TYR A 1095 57.24 20.46 -21.54
CA TYR A 1095 58.44 20.96 -22.23
C TYR A 1095 58.96 22.27 -21.65
N ASN A 1096 60.29 22.39 -21.52
CA ASN A 1096 60.98 23.56 -20.99
C ASN A 1096 60.49 23.94 -19.58
N ASN A 1097 60.24 22.96 -18.69
CA ASN A 1097 59.95 23.21 -17.28
C ASN A 1097 61.24 23.19 -16.45
N GLY A 1098 61.29 23.96 -15.36
CA GLY A 1098 62.56 24.34 -14.75
C GLY A 1098 63.37 23.22 -14.11
N SER A 1099 62.78 22.42 -13.21
CA SER A 1099 63.47 21.30 -12.55
C SER A 1099 63.23 19.98 -13.27
N PHE A 1100 61.96 19.69 -13.59
CA PHE A 1100 61.59 18.50 -14.33
C PHE A 1100 60.35 18.72 -15.23
N ASP A 1101 60.22 18.01 -16.34
CA ASP A 1101 58.97 17.98 -17.10
C ASP A 1101 57.89 17.11 -16.42
N TYR A 1102 58.30 16.03 -15.75
CA TYR A 1102 57.48 15.16 -14.90
C TYR A 1102 58.22 14.85 -13.61
N CYS A 1103 57.56 14.90 -12.45
CA CYS A 1103 58.26 14.84 -11.17
C CYS A 1103 57.46 14.24 -10.02
N THR A 1104 58.07 13.36 -9.22
CA THR A 1104 57.46 12.90 -7.97
C THR A 1104 57.86 13.82 -6.85
N THR A 1105 56.95 14.63 -6.32
CA THR A 1105 57.22 15.54 -5.18
C THR A 1105 58.47 16.43 -5.39
N GLY A 1106 58.67 16.94 -6.60
CA GLY A 1106 59.83 17.78 -6.96
C GLY A 1106 61.14 17.02 -7.20
N THR A 1107 61.09 15.69 -7.32
CA THR A 1107 62.21 14.82 -7.74
C THR A 1107 61.89 14.12 -9.06
N VAL A 1108 62.85 13.40 -9.66
CA VAL A 1108 62.61 12.65 -10.91
C VAL A 1108 61.35 11.78 -10.79
N ALA A 1109 60.49 11.80 -11.80
CA ALA A 1109 59.30 10.97 -11.88
C ALA A 1109 59.62 9.48 -11.66
N ILE A 1110 59.07 8.89 -10.60
CA ILE A 1110 59.27 7.46 -10.26
C ILE A 1110 57.94 6.72 -10.01
N ASN A 1111 56.82 7.43 -9.86
CA ASN A 1111 55.56 6.88 -9.33
C ASN A 1111 54.34 7.02 -10.27
N TYR A 1112 54.51 6.79 -11.57
CA TYR A 1112 53.40 6.76 -12.53
C TYR A 1112 52.86 5.34 -12.75
N SER A 1113 51.55 5.23 -13.02
CA SER A 1113 50.91 3.98 -13.39
C SER A 1113 51.55 3.32 -14.62
N ASN A 1114 51.53 1.99 -14.67
CA ASN A 1114 52.00 1.21 -15.83
C ASN A 1114 51.13 1.41 -17.09
N LEU A 1115 49.96 2.03 -16.96
CA LEU A 1115 49.09 2.42 -18.06
C LEU A 1115 49.59 3.66 -18.80
N SER A 1116 50.53 4.41 -18.20
CA SER A 1116 51.10 5.62 -18.79
C SER A 1116 51.89 5.30 -20.06
N LYS A 1117 51.76 6.13 -21.10
CA LYS A 1117 52.40 5.91 -22.41
C LYS A 1117 52.47 7.15 -23.29
N ASN A 1118 53.39 7.15 -24.25
CA ASN A 1118 53.48 8.14 -25.34
C ASN A 1118 53.57 9.61 -24.86
N ASN A 1119 54.10 9.85 -23.65
CA ASN A 1119 54.36 11.19 -23.14
C ASN A 1119 55.65 11.77 -23.73
N LEU A 1120 55.82 13.08 -23.71
CA LEU A 1120 57.01 13.76 -24.22
C LEU A 1120 57.62 14.68 -23.15
N SER A 1121 58.96 14.63 -23.02
CA SER A 1121 59.80 15.54 -22.22
C SER A 1121 61.06 15.98 -22.96
N GLU A 1122 61.56 17.16 -22.60
CA GLU A 1122 62.88 17.68 -22.98
C GLU A 1122 64.01 17.14 -22.09
N ASP A 1123 63.70 16.81 -20.84
CA ASP A 1123 64.69 16.52 -19.79
C ASP A 1123 64.84 15.04 -19.42
N SER A 1124 64.22 14.16 -20.21
CA SER A 1124 64.15 12.69 -20.02
C SER A 1124 63.28 12.18 -18.87
N SER A 1125 62.41 13.01 -18.31
CA SER A 1125 61.52 12.62 -17.21
C SER A 1125 60.19 11.98 -17.64
N ALA A 1126 59.87 11.91 -18.95
CA ALA A 1126 58.55 11.43 -19.40
C ALA A 1126 58.31 9.95 -19.03
N PRO A 1127 57.22 9.66 -18.27
CA PRO A 1127 56.93 8.32 -17.77
C PRO A 1127 56.22 7.45 -18.82
N GLY A 1128 56.29 6.13 -18.64
CA GLY A 1128 55.49 5.17 -19.40
C GLY A 1128 56.12 4.64 -20.69
N VAL A 1129 55.44 3.67 -21.33
CA VAL A 1129 55.92 3.02 -22.55
C VAL A 1129 55.82 3.95 -23.77
N ASN A 1130 56.74 3.83 -24.72
CA ASN A 1130 56.80 4.66 -25.94
C ASN A 1130 56.96 6.18 -25.71
N SER A 1131 57.32 6.60 -24.50
CA SER A 1131 57.55 8.02 -24.20
C SER A 1131 58.80 8.55 -24.91
N LYS A 1132 58.73 9.82 -25.31
CA LYS A 1132 59.77 10.56 -26.03
C LYS A 1132 60.55 11.39 -25.02
N ASN A 1133 61.71 10.86 -24.62
CA ASN A 1133 62.62 11.49 -23.67
C ASN A 1133 63.71 12.27 -24.41
N SER A 1134 64.20 13.34 -23.78
CA SER A 1134 65.23 14.22 -24.36
C SER A 1134 64.89 14.71 -25.77
N THR A 1135 63.63 15.09 -25.97
CA THR A 1135 63.07 15.37 -27.30
C THR A 1135 62.73 16.85 -27.45
N THR A 1136 63.27 17.50 -28.47
CA THR A 1136 62.97 18.91 -28.80
C THR A 1136 61.66 19.01 -29.57
N VAL A 1137 60.80 19.95 -29.19
CA VAL A 1137 59.54 20.28 -29.86
C VAL A 1137 59.62 21.66 -30.50
N SER A 1138 59.10 21.78 -31.71
CA SER A 1138 58.94 23.07 -32.41
C SER A 1138 57.49 23.53 -32.40
N PHE A 1139 57.20 24.65 -31.74
CA PHE A 1139 55.90 25.31 -31.77
C PHE A 1139 55.79 26.34 -32.90
N VAL A 1140 54.56 26.71 -33.27
CA VAL A 1140 54.29 27.76 -34.27
C VAL A 1140 54.86 29.10 -33.83
N ASP A 1141 54.58 29.54 -32.60
CA ASP A 1141 55.09 30.80 -32.04
C ASP A 1141 55.10 30.79 -30.51
N VAL A 1142 56.21 30.31 -29.94
CA VAL A 1142 56.39 30.21 -28.49
C VAL A 1142 56.48 31.58 -27.78
N VAL A 1143 56.89 32.63 -28.50
CA VAL A 1143 57.03 33.99 -27.94
C VAL A 1143 55.64 34.54 -27.61
N ASN A 1144 54.70 34.35 -28.53
CA ASN A 1144 53.31 34.76 -28.37
C ASN A 1144 52.42 33.67 -27.73
N LYS A 1145 53.03 32.63 -27.14
CA LYS A 1145 52.34 31.52 -26.44
C LYS A 1145 51.35 30.76 -27.32
N ASP A 1146 51.66 30.68 -28.62
CA ASP A 1146 50.96 29.84 -29.59
C ASP A 1146 51.66 28.47 -29.63
N PHE A 1147 51.14 27.54 -28.82
CA PHE A 1147 51.72 26.21 -28.64
C PHE A 1147 51.17 25.16 -29.60
N HIS A 1148 50.56 25.58 -30.71
CA HIS A 1148 50.31 24.65 -31.82
C HIS A 1148 51.65 24.10 -32.30
N LEU A 1149 51.67 22.81 -32.66
CA LEU A 1149 52.85 22.21 -33.25
C LEU A 1149 53.15 22.86 -34.60
N SER A 1150 54.41 23.24 -34.80
CA SER A 1150 54.86 23.73 -36.10
C SER A 1150 54.62 22.66 -37.16
N PRO A 1151 54.22 23.02 -38.39
CA PRO A 1151 54.13 22.07 -39.48
C PRO A 1151 55.42 21.27 -39.74
N ALA A 1152 56.57 21.82 -39.32
CA ALA A 1152 57.89 21.21 -39.43
C ALA A 1152 58.28 20.33 -38.23
N ASP A 1153 57.48 20.30 -37.15
CA ASP A 1153 57.73 19.43 -36.01
C ASP A 1153 57.53 17.96 -36.42
N THR A 1154 58.56 17.15 -36.20
CA THR A 1154 58.56 15.70 -36.45
C THR A 1154 58.63 14.89 -35.16
N SER A 1155 58.73 15.57 -34.01
CA SER A 1155 58.95 14.97 -32.70
C SER A 1155 57.64 14.60 -32.01
N ALA A 1156 56.73 15.56 -31.90
CA ALA A 1156 55.44 15.41 -31.23
C ALA A 1156 54.32 15.07 -32.22
N LYS A 1157 54.42 15.55 -33.47
CA LYS A 1157 53.42 15.27 -34.51
C LYS A 1157 53.34 13.76 -34.79
N ASN A 1158 52.11 13.21 -34.73
CA ASN A 1158 51.82 11.78 -34.92
C ASN A 1158 52.54 10.82 -33.95
N ALA A 1159 53.00 11.30 -32.79
CA ALA A 1159 53.71 10.48 -31.80
C ALA A 1159 52.82 9.94 -30.66
N GLY A 1160 51.57 10.42 -30.57
CA GLY A 1160 50.62 10.01 -29.53
C GLY A 1160 50.02 8.63 -29.76
N ALA A 1161 49.49 8.03 -28.69
CA ALA A 1161 48.57 6.91 -28.73
C ALA A 1161 47.17 7.36 -29.18
N ASP A 1162 46.43 6.47 -29.84
CA ASP A 1162 45.01 6.70 -30.14
C ASP A 1162 44.17 6.60 -28.86
N LEU A 1163 43.43 7.68 -28.57
CA LEU A 1163 42.56 7.80 -27.40
C LEU A 1163 41.07 7.76 -27.77
N SER A 1164 40.72 7.57 -29.04
CA SER A 1164 39.33 7.53 -29.51
C SER A 1164 38.51 6.36 -28.96
N SER A 1165 39.19 5.32 -28.46
CA SER A 1165 38.60 4.09 -27.92
C SER A 1165 39.31 3.59 -26.65
N ASP A 1166 39.99 4.48 -25.92
CA ASP A 1166 40.67 4.11 -24.69
C ASP A 1166 39.65 3.58 -23.64
N PRO A 1167 39.88 2.41 -23.03
CA PRO A 1167 38.92 1.77 -22.14
C PRO A 1167 38.74 2.50 -20.80
N ASN A 1168 39.69 3.38 -20.43
CA ASN A 1168 39.62 4.14 -19.19
C ASN A 1168 39.01 5.52 -19.42
N PHE A 1169 39.38 6.20 -20.52
CA PHE A 1169 38.81 7.49 -20.89
C PHE A 1169 38.99 7.82 -22.38
N ALA A 1170 37.91 7.72 -23.16
CA ALA A 1170 37.93 7.98 -24.60
C ALA A 1170 37.52 9.43 -24.96
N PHE A 1171 38.26 10.06 -25.87
CA PHE A 1171 37.89 11.35 -26.50
C PHE A 1171 38.51 11.51 -27.91
N THR A 1172 37.94 12.38 -28.74
CA THR A 1172 38.29 12.48 -30.17
C THR A 1172 38.71 13.86 -30.65
N THR A 1173 38.68 14.88 -29.80
CA THR A 1173 39.01 16.26 -30.19
C THR A 1173 40.29 16.77 -29.55
N ASP A 1174 40.90 17.81 -30.11
CA ASP A 1174 41.99 18.56 -29.48
C ASP A 1174 41.49 19.84 -28.78
N ILE A 1175 42.42 20.73 -28.41
CA ILE A 1175 42.08 21.98 -27.70
C ILE A 1175 41.25 22.96 -28.55
N ASP A 1176 41.43 22.96 -29.88
CA ASP A 1176 40.66 23.76 -30.83
C ASP A 1176 39.29 23.16 -31.14
N GLY A 1177 39.06 21.91 -30.73
CA GLY A 1177 37.87 21.15 -31.07
C GLY A 1177 37.98 20.42 -32.40
N GLN A 1178 39.18 20.32 -32.99
CA GLN A 1178 39.41 19.57 -34.22
C GLN A 1178 39.45 18.07 -33.93
N THR A 1179 38.85 17.27 -34.81
CA THR A 1179 38.85 15.81 -34.68
C THR A 1179 40.25 15.25 -34.93
N ARG A 1180 40.71 14.37 -34.03
CA ARG A 1180 41.95 13.61 -34.14
C ARG A 1180 41.63 12.24 -34.75
N SER A 1181 42.28 11.89 -35.85
CA SER A 1181 42.01 10.65 -36.59
C SER A 1181 42.77 9.41 -36.08
N GLY A 1182 43.17 9.40 -34.81
CA GLY A 1182 44.12 8.42 -34.26
C GLY A 1182 45.56 8.85 -34.46
#